data_AF-A0A1B8EQ87-F1
#
_entry.id   AF-A0A1B8EQ87-F1
#
_cell.length_a   1.000
_cell.length_b   1.000
_cell.length_c   1.000
_cell.angle_alpha   90.00
_cell.angle_beta   90.00
_cell.angle_gamma   90.00
#
_symmetry.space_group_name_H-M   'P 1'
#
loop_
_entity.id
_entity.type
_entity.pdbx_description
1 polymer ?
#
loop_
_entity_poly.entity_id
_entity_poly.type
_entity_poly.pdbx_seq_one_letter_code
_entity_poly.pdbx_strand_id
1 'polypeptide(L)'
;MSFLFGRGRARASTVDLPKQAKEQIQRLDGPGGAAKTEELSKTLLQIKLVLQGSPEAESSPDQVYQLVTGMISEDLLYLLATNLHLLSFESRKDAQSIFSYVLRFRSAGASPKSDPVALSYVISNRPEILVALCNGYEHKESAIPAGTVLREVLKNDAAAAIILYDDSGNGGNGSKGLTGIQPEVQQSGNGVFWKFFEWIDKGSFEVGADAFTTFRELLTKHKQIVAQYLSTNFDLFFDKYNNILVKSDSYVTKRQSIKLLGEILLDRANYAVMTAYVDRGEHLKICMNLLRDDRKMVQYEGFHVFKVFVANPHKSIAVQKILLINRERLVKFLQHFLEDRTEDEQFIDEREFLIKQINNMPAQPVEPLQKPALLAPMATGQHLQSAPNQMQAQHEGQKLAIELAKRRSRKPTDKNIPEGVESCIIGDGARRYKELRDVERKLDAAMMRKRMYIQDSRNSSMKKHRTLRIWVSNTVDDQEWQGDGLVVDAFDFNTNSNASYKVKIEGRLLSDDEDDNEEEDDEDSDDEEDNAKKGTMDRKALRPSQNYALSHFFKSMTVDFDKNRSRDGAEQNVEWKKPALPPNPRSLPPSADFDVLEFKRGGDENQNITINLVRDETPERFTLSPPLAEILDMKEATRAEAVTGIWEYVKVMGLQEDDEKRSFRCDDVLRQIFQRDTGYIPSITDAIIPHLSALPPVSLPYTIRVDQDFHKQPEPTVYDVRVTIDGALRARLHAFNMNPNYAGTLRDIATLNDELSAIIQALSHSKSKHAFLTSLGKDPANYVLKWISSQKRDLEVICGEAARGGGEDVGGEEWRKGGAGSVWGTENVRESVNLMLSSRTR
;
A
#
# COMPACT_ATOMS: atom_id res chain seq x y z
N MET A 1 0.97 1.04 69.21
CA MET A 1 1.05 1.99 68.09
C MET A 1 1.95 1.34 67.05
N SER A 2 1.48 0.46 66.16
CA SER A 2 0.50 0.61 65.07
C SER A 2 0.96 1.62 64.00
N PHE A 3 0.76 1.22 62.73
CA PHE A 3 0.85 1.98 61.46
C PHE A 3 2.25 2.09 60.83
N LEU A 4 2.58 1.66 59.60
CA LEU A 4 1.83 1.17 58.43
C LEU A 4 2.78 0.30 57.56
N PHE A 5 2.62 -1.03 57.59
CA PHE A 5 2.99 -1.87 56.45
C PHE A 5 1.81 -1.82 55.48
N GLY A 6 1.93 -1.00 54.44
CA GLY A 6 1.02 -1.04 53.30
C GLY A 6 1.16 -2.41 52.63
N ARG A 7 0.13 -3.24 52.76
CA ARG A 7 -0.05 -4.50 52.05
C ARG A 7 0.26 -4.30 50.56
N GLY A 8 1.36 -4.89 50.10
CA GLY A 8 1.51 -5.27 48.70
C GLY A 8 0.33 -6.17 48.34
N ARG A 9 -0.58 -5.67 47.49
CA ARG A 9 -1.59 -6.50 46.86
C ARG A 9 -0.82 -7.51 46.00
N ALA A 10 -0.90 -8.78 46.38
CA ALA A 10 -0.15 -9.87 45.77
C ALA A 10 -0.17 -9.75 44.23
N ARG A 11 1.01 -9.65 43.59
CA ARG A 11 1.15 -9.99 42.17
C ARG A 11 0.69 -11.45 42.05
N ALA A 12 -0.46 -11.68 41.43
CA ALA A 12 -0.88 -13.04 41.11
C ALA A 12 0.25 -13.72 40.34
N SER A 13 0.60 -14.95 40.72
CA SER A 13 1.56 -15.74 39.96
C SER A 13 1.06 -15.83 38.51
N THR A 14 1.95 -15.69 37.52
CA THR A 14 1.62 -15.85 36.09
C THR A 14 0.92 -17.19 35.80
N VAL A 15 1.15 -18.19 36.66
CA VAL A 15 0.54 -19.53 36.63
C VAL A 15 -0.93 -19.53 37.06
N ASP A 16 -1.36 -18.59 37.93
CA ASP A 16 -2.73 -18.56 38.47
C ASP A 16 -3.70 -17.79 37.56
N LEU A 17 -3.20 -16.98 36.63
CA LEU A 17 -4.03 -16.12 35.76
C LEU A 17 -5.03 -16.92 34.89
N PRO A 18 -4.65 -18.03 34.22
CA PRO A 18 -5.60 -18.80 33.42
C PRO A 18 -6.74 -19.41 34.24
N LYS A 19 -6.42 -19.88 35.45
CA LYS A 19 -7.41 -20.45 36.38
C LYS A 19 -8.38 -19.39 36.88
N GLN A 20 -7.88 -18.20 37.23
CA GLN A 20 -8.72 -17.06 37.62
C GLN A 20 -9.66 -16.65 36.49
N ALA A 21 -9.15 -16.52 35.26
CA ALA A 21 -9.97 -16.17 34.09
C ALA A 21 -11.08 -17.20 33.84
N LYS A 22 -10.78 -18.50 33.96
CA LYS A 22 -11.77 -19.58 33.85
C LYS A 22 -12.88 -19.48 34.90
N GLU A 23 -12.54 -19.31 36.17
CA GLU A 23 -13.53 -19.18 37.25
C GLU A 23 -14.44 -17.95 37.06
N GLN A 24 -13.88 -16.87 36.52
CA GLN A 24 -14.64 -15.65 36.21
C GLN A 24 -15.58 -15.85 35.01
N ILE A 25 -15.12 -16.49 33.93
CA ILE A 25 -15.94 -16.79 32.73
C ILE A 25 -17.14 -17.68 33.09
N GLN A 26 -16.91 -18.74 33.87
CA GLN A 26 -17.98 -19.67 34.28
C GLN A 26 -19.08 -19.02 35.13
N ARG A 27 -18.85 -17.82 35.66
CA ARG A 27 -19.77 -17.09 36.52
C ARG A 27 -20.44 -15.90 35.82
N LEU A 28 -20.24 -15.75 34.51
CA LEU A 28 -20.83 -14.65 33.71
C LEU A 28 -22.36 -14.76 33.59
N ASP A 29 -22.91 -15.97 33.49
CA ASP A 29 -24.36 -16.20 33.29
C ASP A 29 -25.21 -16.15 34.59
N GLY A 30 -24.65 -15.68 35.71
CA GLY A 30 -25.32 -15.65 37.02
C GLY A 30 -25.67 -14.24 37.55
N PRO A 31 -26.50 -14.14 38.62
CA PRO A 31 -26.77 -12.86 39.28
C PRO A 31 -25.46 -12.21 39.77
N GLY A 32 -25.23 -10.96 39.39
CA GLY A 32 -23.97 -10.23 39.63
C GLY A 32 -22.96 -10.24 38.46
N GLY A 33 -23.36 -10.65 37.25
CA GLY A 33 -22.49 -10.71 36.06
C GLY A 33 -21.75 -9.41 35.71
N ALA A 34 -22.34 -8.23 35.97
CA ALA A 34 -21.71 -6.94 35.69
C ALA A 34 -20.41 -6.69 36.49
N ALA A 35 -20.42 -6.97 37.80
CA ALA A 35 -19.24 -6.81 38.65
C ALA A 35 -18.13 -7.82 38.26
N LYS A 36 -18.53 -9.04 37.87
CA LYS A 36 -17.60 -10.10 37.44
C LYS A 36 -17.01 -9.85 36.05
N THR A 37 -17.74 -9.13 35.20
CA THR A 37 -17.24 -8.71 33.88
C THR A 37 -16.08 -7.72 34.03
N GLU A 38 -16.12 -6.83 35.02
CA GLU A 38 -15.02 -5.89 35.31
C GLU A 38 -13.78 -6.63 35.84
N GLU A 39 -13.97 -7.62 36.73
CA GLU A 39 -12.87 -8.46 37.22
C GLU A 39 -12.22 -9.27 36.08
N LEU A 40 -13.02 -9.88 35.21
CA LEU A 40 -12.53 -10.59 34.03
C LEU A 40 -11.77 -9.67 33.07
N SER A 41 -12.25 -8.43 32.89
CA SER A 41 -11.58 -7.42 32.06
C SER A 41 -10.16 -7.15 32.57
N LYS A 42 -9.99 -7.00 33.89
CA LYS A 42 -8.68 -6.79 34.52
C LYS A 42 -7.77 -8.01 34.36
N THR A 43 -8.31 -9.22 34.53
CA THR A 43 -7.54 -10.45 34.37
C THR A 43 -7.10 -10.67 32.92
N LEU A 44 -7.97 -10.41 31.93
CA LEU A 44 -7.60 -10.50 30.50
C LEU A 44 -6.55 -9.47 30.11
N LEU A 45 -6.65 -8.23 30.62
CA LEU A 45 -5.64 -7.21 30.40
C LEU A 45 -4.28 -7.64 30.98
N GLN A 46 -4.26 -8.24 32.17
CA GLN A 46 -3.03 -8.79 32.76
C GLN A 46 -2.43 -9.91 31.91
N ILE A 47 -3.26 -10.85 31.44
CA ILE A 47 -2.81 -11.93 30.53
C ILE A 47 -2.19 -11.31 29.26
N LYS A 48 -2.85 -10.32 28.65
CA LYS A 48 -2.34 -9.62 27.47
C LYS A 48 -1.00 -8.93 27.72
N LEU A 49 -0.85 -8.23 28.85
CA LEU A 49 0.40 -7.55 29.21
C LEU A 49 1.56 -8.54 29.42
N VAL A 50 1.31 -9.71 30.02
CA VAL A 50 2.33 -10.76 30.14
C VAL A 50 2.73 -11.32 28.78
N LEU A 51 1.78 -11.46 27.85
CA LEU A 51 2.06 -11.95 26.50
C LEU A 51 2.80 -10.93 25.62
N GLN A 52 2.41 -9.66 25.64
CA GLN A 52 2.92 -8.64 24.69
C GLN A 52 4.08 -7.81 25.26
N GLY A 53 4.27 -7.81 26.58
CA GLY A 53 5.13 -6.85 27.26
C GLY A 53 4.40 -5.53 27.52
N SER A 54 5.02 -4.70 28.35
CA SER A 54 4.59 -3.32 28.64
C SER A 54 5.64 -2.33 28.12
N PRO A 55 5.34 -1.03 27.99
CA PRO A 55 6.33 -0.03 27.56
C PRO A 55 7.59 0.00 28.45
N GLU A 56 7.45 -0.42 29.71
CA GLU A 56 8.48 -0.39 30.74
C GLU A 56 9.21 -1.73 30.93
N ALA A 57 8.67 -2.84 30.40
CA ALA A 57 9.22 -4.19 30.60
C ALA A 57 8.88 -5.14 29.46
N GLU A 58 9.90 -5.74 28.84
CA GLU A 58 9.75 -6.79 27.83
C GLU A 58 9.23 -8.10 28.46
N SER A 59 8.36 -8.81 27.73
CA SER A 59 7.82 -10.10 28.15
C SER A 59 8.90 -11.19 28.16
N SER A 60 9.13 -11.84 29.30
CA SER A 60 10.05 -12.98 29.41
C SER A 60 9.52 -14.21 28.65
N PRO A 61 10.29 -14.83 27.74
CA PRO A 61 9.86 -16.03 27.00
C PRO A 61 9.41 -17.19 27.89
N ASP A 62 10.02 -17.35 29.06
CA ASP A 62 9.67 -18.41 30.02
C ASP A 62 8.33 -18.13 30.70
N GLN A 63 8.05 -16.87 31.04
CA GLN A 63 6.76 -16.46 31.60
C GLN A 63 5.63 -16.63 30.58
N VAL A 64 5.89 -16.29 29.31
CA VAL A 64 4.94 -16.49 28.21
C VAL A 64 4.70 -17.99 27.98
N TYR A 65 5.74 -18.81 27.99
CA TYR A 65 5.60 -20.27 27.84
C TYR A 65 4.78 -20.89 28.98
N GLN A 66 5.03 -20.49 30.23
CA GLN A 66 4.24 -20.93 31.38
C GLN A 66 2.78 -20.51 31.26
N LEU A 67 2.51 -19.27 30.85
CA LEU A 67 1.16 -18.76 30.66
C LEU A 67 0.42 -19.52 29.55
N VAL A 68 1.04 -19.72 28.39
CA VAL A 68 0.46 -20.47 27.26
C VAL A 68 0.15 -21.91 27.69
N THR A 69 1.06 -22.57 28.40
CA THR A 69 0.86 -23.94 28.90
C THR A 69 -0.29 -23.98 29.91
N GLY A 70 -0.38 -23.01 30.82
CA GLY A 70 -1.48 -22.87 31.76
C GLY A 70 -2.84 -22.63 31.10
N MET A 71 -2.88 -21.83 30.03
CA MET A 71 -4.08 -21.60 29.23
C MET A 71 -4.57 -22.88 28.53
N ILE A 72 -3.64 -23.70 28.06
CA ILE A 72 -3.93 -25.01 27.46
C ILE A 72 -4.46 -25.97 28.53
N SER A 73 -3.79 -26.08 29.69
CA SER A 73 -4.19 -27.01 30.75
C SER A 73 -5.57 -26.69 31.35
N GLU A 74 -5.94 -25.41 31.41
CA GLU A 74 -7.23 -24.98 31.95
C GLU A 74 -8.37 -24.96 30.92
N ASP A 75 -8.10 -25.28 29.64
CA ASP A 75 -9.03 -25.19 28.50
C ASP A 75 -9.60 -23.76 28.31
N LEU A 76 -8.79 -22.74 28.64
CA LEU A 76 -9.24 -21.35 28.64
C LEU A 76 -9.57 -20.85 27.22
N LEU A 77 -8.84 -21.34 26.21
CA LEU A 77 -9.08 -20.96 24.81
C LEU A 77 -10.48 -21.41 24.35
N TYR A 78 -10.94 -22.59 24.75
CA TYR A 78 -12.29 -23.05 24.42
C TYR A 78 -13.37 -22.22 25.12
N LEU A 79 -13.17 -21.91 26.41
CA LEU A 79 -14.08 -21.08 27.19
C LEU A 79 -14.18 -19.65 26.64
N LEU A 80 -13.06 -19.06 26.22
CA LEU A 80 -13.05 -17.74 25.60
C LEU A 80 -13.75 -17.73 24.23
N ALA A 81 -13.56 -18.78 23.42
CA ALA A 81 -14.21 -18.88 22.12
C ALA A 81 -15.74 -19.01 22.24
N THR A 82 -16.22 -19.83 23.18
CA THR A 82 -17.66 -20.07 23.40
C THR A 82 -18.38 -18.87 24.03
N ASN A 83 -17.71 -18.12 24.92
CA ASN A 83 -18.30 -17.02 25.67
C ASN A 83 -17.95 -15.64 25.09
N LEU A 84 -17.41 -15.56 23.87
CA LEU A 84 -16.91 -14.31 23.29
C LEU A 84 -18.00 -13.23 23.19
N HIS A 85 -19.26 -13.64 22.97
CA HIS A 85 -20.42 -12.74 22.85
C HIS A 85 -20.84 -12.13 24.19
N LEU A 86 -20.51 -12.77 25.33
CA LEU A 86 -20.81 -12.29 26.68
C LEU A 86 -19.77 -11.29 27.21
N LEU A 87 -18.63 -11.17 26.53
CA LEU A 87 -17.54 -10.29 26.95
C LEU A 87 -17.84 -8.82 26.64
N SER A 88 -17.36 -7.93 27.50
CA SER A 88 -17.38 -6.48 27.25
C SER A 88 -16.63 -6.14 25.95
N PHE A 89 -16.89 -4.95 25.40
CA PHE A 89 -16.25 -4.52 24.14
C PHE A 89 -14.71 -4.55 24.23
N GLU A 90 -14.13 -4.05 25.32
CA GLU A 90 -12.67 -4.05 25.49
C GLU A 90 -12.13 -5.47 25.77
N SER A 91 -12.83 -6.26 26.59
CA SER A 91 -12.48 -7.65 26.84
C SER A 91 -12.46 -8.52 25.58
N ARG A 92 -13.33 -8.24 24.60
CA ARG A 92 -13.31 -8.92 23.29
C ARG A 92 -12.05 -8.59 22.49
N LYS A 93 -11.61 -7.33 22.49
CA LYS A 93 -10.35 -6.91 21.84
C LYS A 93 -9.13 -7.54 22.50
N ASP A 94 -9.15 -7.61 23.83
CA ASP A 94 -8.10 -8.28 24.60
C ASP A 94 -8.08 -9.78 24.32
N ALA A 95 -9.24 -10.45 24.34
CA ALA A 95 -9.36 -11.86 23.98
C ALA A 95 -8.84 -12.14 22.56
N GLN A 96 -9.23 -11.33 21.57
CA GLN A 96 -8.72 -11.42 20.20
C GLN A 96 -7.19 -11.29 20.12
N SER A 97 -6.62 -10.34 20.86
CA SER A 97 -5.17 -10.12 20.93
C SER A 97 -4.46 -11.32 21.58
N ILE A 98 -5.02 -11.83 22.67
CA ILE A 98 -4.53 -13.01 23.39
C ILE A 98 -4.53 -14.22 22.45
N PHE A 99 -5.66 -14.53 21.79
CA PHE A 99 -5.75 -15.61 20.81
C PHE A 99 -4.68 -15.48 19.73
N SER A 100 -4.59 -14.30 19.12
CA SER A 100 -3.66 -14.05 18.00
C SER A 100 -2.20 -14.25 18.42
N TYR A 101 -1.84 -13.86 19.65
CA TYR A 101 -0.49 -14.03 20.17
C TYR A 101 -0.21 -15.48 20.54
N VAL A 102 -1.09 -16.11 21.32
CA VAL A 102 -0.96 -17.49 21.81
C VAL A 102 -0.85 -18.48 20.64
N LEU A 103 -1.64 -18.29 19.60
CA LEU A 103 -1.64 -19.14 18.40
C LEU A 103 -0.41 -18.93 17.51
N ARG A 104 0.37 -17.86 17.69
CA ARG A 104 1.64 -17.60 16.99
C ARG A 104 2.86 -17.97 17.83
N PHE A 105 2.71 -18.09 19.15
CA PHE A 105 3.80 -18.25 20.09
C PHE A 105 4.56 -19.57 19.89
N ARG A 106 5.89 -19.48 19.87
CA ARG A 106 6.82 -20.61 19.73
C ARG A 106 7.81 -20.58 20.89
N SER A 107 8.04 -21.73 21.50
CA SER A 107 9.01 -21.86 22.59
C SER A 107 10.42 -21.51 22.12
N ALA A 108 11.23 -20.94 23.01
CA ALA A 108 12.65 -20.71 22.76
C ALA A 108 13.34 -22.05 22.41
N GLY A 109 13.96 -22.12 21.24
CA GLY A 109 14.59 -23.35 20.72
C GLY A 109 13.73 -24.19 19.77
N ALA A 110 12.44 -23.87 19.58
CA ALA A 110 11.60 -24.53 18.58
C ALA A 110 12.03 -24.15 17.14
N SER A 111 12.03 -25.12 16.24
CA SER A 111 12.37 -24.88 14.83
C SER A 111 11.41 -23.86 14.20
N PRO A 112 11.88 -22.98 13.30
CA PRO A 112 10.98 -22.11 12.52
C PRO A 112 9.92 -22.90 11.73
N LYS A 113 10.12 -24.20 11.52
CA LYS A 113 9.17 -25.09 10.83
C LYS A 113 8.17 -25.83 11.75
N SER A 114 8.37 -25.87 13.07
CA SER A 114 7.46 -26.58 13.98
C SER A 114 6.24 -25.74 14.32
N ASP A 115 5.05 -26.33 14.35
CA ASP A 115 3.84 -25.57 14.68
C ASP A 115 3.90 -24.89 16.06
N PRO A 116 3.27 -23.70 16.22
CA PRO A 116 3.09 -23.06 17.52
C PRO A 116 2.43 -24.01 18.53
N VAL A 117 2.85 -23.94 19.80
CA VAL A 117 2.46 -24.92 20.84
C VAL A 117 0.94 -24.99 21.00
N ALA A 118 0.29 -23.82 21.14
CA ALA A 118 -1.16 -23.76 21.28
C ALA A 118 -1.90 -24.16 20.00
N LEU A 119 -1.36 -23.83 18.82
CA LEU A 119 -1.97 -24.21 17.55
C LEU A 119 -1.94 -25.74 17.35
N SER A 120 -0.81 -26.38 17.68
CA SER A 120 -0.67 -27.84 17.62
C SER A 120 -1.68 -28.54 18.55
N TYR A 121 -1.89 -28.00 19.76
CA TYR A 121 -2.91 -28.49 20.70
C TYR A 121 -4.33 -28.31 20.15
N VAL A 122 -4.67 -27.14 19.61
CA VAL A 122 -5.98 -26.87 19.00
C VAL A 122 -6.27 -27.86 17.87
N ILE A 123 -5.29 -28.14 17.00
CA ILE A 123 -5.46 -29.04 15.85
C ILE A 123 -5.60 -30.51 16.29
N SER A 124 -4.81 -30.93 17.28
CA SER A 124 -4.65 -32.36 17.61
C SER A 124 -5.55 -32.82 18.75
N ASN A 125 -5.84 -31.94 19.71
CA ASN A 125 -6.46 -32.29 20.99
C ASN A 125 -7.78 -31.54 21.23
N ARG A 126 -7.96 -30.34 20.67
CA ARG A 126 -9.15 -29.51 20.93
C ARG A 126 -9.70 -28.77 19.70
N PRO A 127 -10.06 -29.49 18.62
CA PRO A 127 -10.58 -28.89 17.38
C PRO A 127 -11.90 -28.13 17.58
N GLU A 128 -12.65 -28.41 18.65
CA GLU A 128 -13.90 -27.73 18.99
C GLU A 128 -13.71 -26.22 19.18
N ILE A 129 -12.49 -25.76 19.48
CA ILE A 129 -12.15 -24.34 19.54
C ILE A 129 -12.38 -23.67 18.18
N LEU A 130 -12.02 -24.33 17.07
CA LEU A 130 -12.21 -23.79 15.73
C LEU A 130 -13.69 -23.69 15.37
N VAL A 131 -14.47 -24.71 15.73
CA VAL A 131 -15.93 -24.73 15.54
C VAL A 131 -16.60 -23.64 16.37
N ALA A 132 -16.19 -23.47 17.64
CA ALA A 132 -16.71 -22.41 18.51
C ALA A 132 -16.40 -21.01 17.96
N LEU A 133 -15.18 -20.79 17.47
CA LEU A 133 -14.82 -19.53 16.82
C LEU A 133 -15.67 -19.26 15.57
N CYS A 134 -15.94 -20.28 14.74
CA CYS A 134 -16.87 -20.13 13.60
C CYS A 134 -18.28 -19.78 14.07
N ASN A 135 -18.83 -20.46 15.08
CA ASN A 135 -20.14 -20.12 15.65
C ASN A 135 -20.17 -18.72 16.29
N GLY A 136 -19.03 -18.07 16.50
CA GLY A 136 -18.95 -16.65 16.88
C GLY A 136 -19.65 -15.70 15.90
N TYR A 137 -19.90 -16.12 14.64
CA TYR A 137 -20.71 -15.36 13.68
C TYR A 137 -22.22 -15.38 13.97
N GLU A 138 -22.71 -16.23 14.87
CA GLU A 138 -24.13 -16.26 15.28
C GLU A 138 -24.54 -15.00 16.06
N HIS A 139 -23.58 -14.31 16.69
CA HIS A 139 -23.81 -13.08 17.42
C HIS A 139 -23.01 -11.92 16.80
N LYS A 140 -23.68 -10.77 16.63
CA LYS A 140 -23.08 -9.57 16.02
C LYS A 140 -21.85 -9.09 16.79
N GLU A 141 -21.88 -9.23 18.11
CA GLU A 141 -20.84 -8.79 19.05
C GLU A 141 -19.54 -9.58 18.89
N SER A 142 -19.62 -10.88 18.63
CA SER A 142 -18.45 -11.78 18.55
C SER A 142 -17.94 -11.98 17.12
N ALA A 143 -18.74 -11.67 16.10
CA ALA A 143 -18.42 -11.95 14.70
C ALA A 143 -17.04 -11.43 14.26
N ILE A 144 -16.77 -10.12 14.42
CA ILE A 144 -15.51 -9.50 13.94
C ILE A 144 -14.28 -9.99 14.74
N PRO A 145 -14.31 -10.04 16.09
CA PRO A 145 -13.20 -10.62 16.86
C PRO A 145 -12.93 -12.08 16.50
N ALA A 146 -13.97 -12.91 16.39
CA ALA A 146 -13.85 -14.32 16.03
C ALA A 146 -13.32 -14.49 14.61
N GLY A 147 -13.84 -13.73 13.63
CA GLY A 147 -13.37 -13.72 12.26
C GLY A 147 -11.90 -13.34 12.13
N THR A 148 -11.44 -12.37 12.92
CA THR A 148 -10.01 -11.99 12.94
C THR A 148 -9.12 -13.11 13.46
N VAL A 149 -9.52 -13.77 14.56
CA VAL A 149 -8.78 -14.94 15.08
C VAL A 149 -8.79 -16.09 14.08
N LEU A 150 -9.94 -16.38 13.45
CA LEU A 150 -10.08 -17.44 12.44
C LEU A 150 -9.13 -17.21 11.27
N ARG A 151 -9.11 -16.01 10.66
CA ARG A 151 -8.21 -15.71 9.52
C ARG A 151 -6.73 -15.88 9.86
N GLU A 152 -6.36 -15.66 11.12
CA GLU A 152 -5.02 -15.96 11.60
C GLU A 152 -4.74 -17.46 11.63
N VAL A 153 -5.64 -18.23 12.23
CA VAL A 153 -5.51 -19.69 12.35
C VAL A 153 -5.55 -20.38 10.99
N LEU A 154 -6.35 -19.86 10.06
CA LEU A 154 -6.45 -20.35 8.68
C LEU A 154 -5.15 -20.19 7.88
N LYS A 155 -4.10 -19.55 8.40
CA LYS A 155 -2.76 -19.62 7.80
C LYS A 155 -2.17 -21.02 7.82
N ASN A 156 -2.61 -21.87 8.76
CA ASN A 156 -2.29 -23.27 8.81
C ASN A 156 -3.34 -24.10 8.04
N ASP A 157 -2.86 -25.07 7.26
CA ASP A 157 -3.67 -25.88 6.35
C ASP A 157 -4.52 -26.94 7.09
N ALA A 158 -3.96 -27.53 8.16
CA ALA A 158 -4.67 -28.46 9.03
C ALA A 158 -5.88 -27.81 9.72
N ALA A 159 -5.77 -26.56 10.18
CA ALA A 159 -6.90 -25.85 10.76
C ALA A 159 -8.02 -25.57 9.74
N ALA A 160 -7.65 -25.20 8.50
CA ALA A 160 -8.62 -25.04 7.41
C ALA A 160 -9.30 -26.36 7.06
N ALA A 161 -8.55 -27.47 7.04
CA ALA A 161 -9.09 -28.80 6.80
C ALA A 161 -10.11 -29.19 7.87
N ILE A 162 -9.83 -28.94 9.16
CA ILE A 162 -10.77 -29.25 10.25
C ILE A 162 -12.10 -28.49 10.05
N ILE A 163 -12.05 -27.20 9.70
CA ILE A 163 -13.28 -26.41 9.47
C ILE A 163 -14.04 -26.90 8.24
N LEU A 164 -13.34 -27.16 7.12
CA LEU A 164 -13.97 -27.63 5.88
C LEU A 164 -14.60 -29.01 6.05
N TYR A 165 -13.89 -29.94 6.69
CA TYR A 165 -14.30 -31.34 6.83
C TYR A 165 -15.11 -31.64 8.10
N ASP A 166 -15.41 -30.64 8.92
CA ASP A 166 -16.32 -30.79 10.05
C ASP A 166 -17.70 -31.28 9.58
N ASP A 167 -18.18 -32.37 10.17
CA ASP A 167 -19.50 -32.92 9.90
C ASP A 167 -20.13 -33.42 11.21
N SER A 168 -21.13 -32.68 11.68
CA SER A 168 -21.82 -32.91 12.95
C SER A 168 -22.85 -34.04 12.89
N GLY A 169 -23.20 -34.52 11.69
CA GLY A 169 -24.32 -35.44 11.45
C GLY A 169 -24.06 -36.93 11.67
N ASN A 170 -22.81 -37.37 11.85
CA ASN A 170 -22.48 -38.81 11.87
C ASN A 170 -21.52 -39.21 13.00
N GLY A 171 -21.94 -39.05 14.26
CA GLY A 171 -21.16 -39.57 15.40
C GLY A 171 -19.73 -39.00 15.48
N GLY A 172 -19.62 -37.66 15.41
CA GLY A 172 -18.47 -36.90 15.90
C GLY A 172 -17.12 -37.18 15.24
N ASN A 173 -16.95 -36.86 13.95
CA ASN A 173 -15.60 -36.68 13.39
C ASN A 173 -14.96 -35.35 13.84
N GLY A 174 -15.77 -34.36 14.25
CA GLY A 174 -15.28 -33.06 14.73
C GLY A 174 -14.34 -33.15 15.94
N SER A 175 -14.47 -34.17 16.80
CA SER A 175 -13.63 -34.34 18.01
C SER A 175 -12.33 -35.11 17.78
N LYS A 176 -12.08 -35.62 16.56
CA LYS A 176 -10.87 -36.40 16.22
C LYS A 176 -9.77 -35.57 15.53
N GLY A 177 -10.00 -34.27 15.36
CA GLY A 177 -9.08 -33.35 14.70
C GLY A 177 -8.67 -33.84 13.30
N LEU A 178 -7.41 -33.64 12.94
CA LEU A 178 -6.89 -34.02 11.62
C LEU A 178 -7.01 -35.53 11.34
N THR A 179 -6.93 -36.38 12.37
CA THR A 179 -6.97 -37.85 12.23
C THR A 179 -8.36 -38.39 11.88
N GLY A 180 -9.40 -37.59 12.08
CA GLY A 180 -10.78 -37.94 11.73
C GLY A 180 -11.18 -37.56 10.31
N ILE A 181 -10.38 -36.78 9.59
CA ILE A 181 -10.75 -36.25 8.28
C ILE A 181 -10.68 -37.37 7.22
N GLN A 182 -11.79 -37.56 6.51
CA GLN A 182 -11.91 -38.52 5.41
C GLN A 182 -12.22 -37.74 4.11
N PRO A 183 -11.20 -37.35 3.33
CA PRO A 183 -11.39 -36.46 2.18
C PRO A 183 -12.23 -37.03 1.03
N GLU A 184 -12.37 -38.36 0.97
CA GLU A 184 -13.11 -39.08 -0.08
C GLU A 184 -14.61 -39.23 0.24
N VAL A 185 -15.03 -38.93 1.48
CA VAL A 185 -16.41 -39.06 1.91
C VAL A 185 -17.16 -37.75 1.68
N GLN A 186 -18.31 -37.83 1.03
CA GLN A 186 -19.21 -36.70 0.83
C GLN A 186 -19.82 -36.26 2.17
N GLN A 187 -19.84 -34.96 2.42
CA GLN A 187 -20.38 -34.37 3.63
C GLN A 187 -21.91 -34.31 3.63
N SER A 188 -22.48 -34.35 4.84
CA SER A 188 -23.93 -34.27 5.05
C SER A 188 -24.53 -32.87 4.82
N GLY A 189 -23.70 -31.82 4.84
CA GLY A 189 -24.15 -30.43 4.77
C GLY A 189 -24.51 -29.79 6.11
N ASN A 190 -24.30 -30.49 7.24
CA ASN A 190 -24.60 -30.01 8.59
C ASN A 190 -23.37 -29.53 9.39
N GLY A 191 -22.20 -29.59 8.78
CA GLY A 191 -20.94 -29.08 9.36
C GLY A 191 -20.91 -27.56 9.53
N VAL A 192 -19.99 -27.07 10.36
CA VAL A 192 -19.86 -25.63 10.62
C VAL A 192 -19.54 -24.81 9.37
N PHE A 193 -18.80 -25.37 8.42
CA PHE A 193 -18.53 -24.71 7.13
C PHE A 193 -19.81 -24.32 6.39
N TRP A 194 -20.85 -25.17 6.44
CA TRP A 194 -22.10 -24.93 5.72
C TRP A 194 -22.93 -23.80 6.33
N LYS A 195 -22.70 -23.43 7.59
CA LYS A 195 -23.33 -22.27 8.21
C LYS A 195 -22.85 -20.94 7.62
N PHE A 196 -21.67 -20.88 6.99
CA PHE A 196 -21.20 -19.65 6.33
C PHE A 196 -22.17 -19.16 5.24
N PHE A 197 -22.83 -20.06 4.52
CA PHE A 197 -23.83 -19.67 3.52
C PHE A 197 -24.98 -18.85 4.14
N GLU A 198 -25.39 -19.20 5.36
CA GLU A 198 -26.43 -18.47 6.09
C GLU A 198 -25.90 -17.18 6.70
N TRP A 199 -24.71 -17.20 7.32
CA TRP A 199 -24.12 -16.00 7.92
C TRP A 199 -23.80 -14.92 6.88
N ILE A 200 -23.43 -15.31 5.66
CA ILE A 200 -23.13 -14.40 4.54
C ILE A 200 -24.41 -13.78 3.96
N ASP A 201 -25.47 -14.56 3.80
CA ASP A 201 -26.68 -14.13 3.10
C ASP A 201 -27.71 -13.47 4.03
N LYS A 202 -27.91 -14.01 5.23
CA LYS A 202 -28.90 -13.53 6.20
C LYS A 202 -28.32 -12.67 7.31
N GLY A 203 -27.00 -12.66 7.50
CA GLY A 203 -26.33 -11.84 8.51
C GLY A 203 -26.50 -10.34 8.24
N SER A 204 -26.35 -9.52 9.29
CA SER A 204 -26.21 -8.07 9.10
C SER A 204 -25.03 -7.77 8.19
N PHE A 205 -25.05 -6.65 7.45
CA PHE A 205 -24.01 -6.32 6.46
C PHE A 205 -22.57 -6.50 6.98
N GLU A 206 -22.27 -5.99 8.19
CA GLU A 206 -20.95 -6.11 8.81
C GLU A 206 -20.54 -7.57 9.05
N VAL A 207 -21.47 -8.38 9.57
CA VAL A 207 -21.26 -9.82 9.86
C VAL A 207 -21.12 -10.60 8.55
N GLY A 208 -21.99 -10.36 7.58
CA GLY A 208 -21.97 -11.04 6.29
C GLY A 208 -20.70 -10.74 5.48
N ALA A 209 -20.22 -9.49 5.50
CA ALA A 209 -18.97 -9.10 4.84
C ALA A 209 -17.73 -9.75 5.49
N ASP A 210 -17.66 -9.78 6.83
CA ASP A 210 -16.54 -10.41 7.54
C ASP A 210 -16.57 -11.95 7.38
N ALA A 211 -17.75 -12.56 7.50
CA ALA A 211 -17.96 -13.99 7.23
C ALA A 211 -17.58 -14.36 5.80
N PHE A 212 -17.94 -13.54 4.81
CA PHE A 212 -17.55 -13.76 3.41
C PHE A 212 -16.03 -13.71 3.24
N THR A 213 -15.34 -12.81 3.94
CA THR A 213 -13.87 -12.71 3.89
C THR A 213 -13.22 -13.99 4.42
N THR A 214 -13.71 -14.53 5.55
CA THR A 214 -13.22 -15.81 6.10
C THR A 214 -13.58 -17.00 5.20
N PHE A 215 -14.79 -17.03 4.64
CA PHE A 215 -15.24 -18.05 3.70
C PHE A 215 -14.39 -18.07 2.42
N ARG A 216 -14.08 -16.90 1.87
CA ARG A 216 -13.14 -16.75 0.74
C ARG A 216 -11.76 -17.30 1.10
N GLU A 217 -11.20 -16.95 2.25
CA GLU A 217 -9.90 -17.48 2.68
C GLU A 217 -9.90 -19.01 2.79
N LEU A 218 -10.95 -19.60 3.36
CA LEU A 218 -11.12 -21.06 3.42
C LEU A 218 -11.05 -21.71 2.04
N LEU A 219 -11.62 -21.07 1.02
CA LEU A 219 -11.71 -21.60 -0.35
C LEU A 219 -10.53 -21.25 -1.27
N THR A 220 -9.70 -20.25 -0.94
CA THR A 220 -8.64 -19.80 -1.87
C THR A 220 -7.21 -20.00 -1.36
N LYS A 221 -7.03 -20.18 -0.04
CA LYS A 221 -5.69 -20.16 0.57
C LYS A 221 -4.93 -21.47 0.38
N HIS A 222 -5.56 -22.60 0.69
CA HIS A 222 -4.95 -23.94 0.65
C HIS A 222 -5.46 -24.76 -0.55
N LYS A 223 -4.94 -24.40 -1.73
CA LYS A 223 -5.48 -24.83 -3.04
C LYS A 223 -5.69 -26.35 -3.20
N GLN A 224 -4.77 -27.18 -2.69
CA GLN A 224 -4.86 -28.64 -2.84
C GLN A 224 -6.01 -29.23 -2.01
N ILE A 225 -6.14 -28.81 -0.75
CA ILE A 225 -7.18 -29.27 0.17
C ILE A 225 -8.56 -28.85 -0.35
N VAL A 226 -8.67 -27.61 -0.82
CA VAL A 226 -9.92 -27.09 -1.38
C VAL A 226 -10.29 -27.77 -2.69
N ALA A 227 -9.34 -28.00 -3.60
CA ALA A 227 -9.61 -28.70 -4.85
C ALA A 227 -10.17 -30.11 -4.61
N GLN A 228 -9.60 -30.85 -3.65
CA GLN A 228 -10.11 -32.15 -3.24
C GLN A 228 -11.50 -32.04 -2.61
N TYR A 229 -11.67 -31.12 -1.65
CA TYR A 229 -12.95 -30.90 -0.97
C TYR A 229 -14.09 -30.55 -1.93
N LEU A 230 -13.86 -29.62 -2.86
CA LEU A 230 -14.83 -29.20 -3.87
C LEU A 230 -15.12 -30.29 -4.89
N SER A 231 -14.15 -31.16 -5.19
CA SER A 231 -14.36 -32.29 -6.08
C SER A 231 -15.26 -33.35 -5.44
N THR A 232 -15.00 -33.70 -4.17
CA THR A 232 -15.81 -34.68 -3.43
C THR A 232 -17.24 -34.18 -3.16
N ASN A 233 -17.39 -32.88 -2.83
CA ASN A 233 -18.67 -32.28 -2.44
C ASN A 233 -19.32 -31.45 -3.56
N PHE A 234 -18.94 -31.69 -4.82
CA PHE A 234 -19.25 -30.83 -5.95
C PHE A 234 -20.75 -30.46 -6.05
N ASP A 235 -21.62 -31.48 -6.06
CA ASP A 235 -23.07 -31.30 -6.20
C ASP A 235 -23.66 -30.45 -5.09
N LEU A 236 -23.39 -30.83 -3.84
CA LEU A 236 -23.93 -30.16 -2.67
C LEU A 236 -23.40 -28.73 -2.53
N PHE A 237 -22.10 -28.54 -2.78
CA PHE A 237 -21.47 -27.23 -2.69
C PHE A 237 -22.02 -26.26 -3.73
N PHE A 238 -22.00 -26.62 -5.01
CA PHE A 238 -22.42 -25.69 -6.07
C PHE A 238 -23.93 -25.50 -6.12
N ASP A 239 -24.74 -26.44 -5.65
CA ASP A 239 -26.17 -26.22 -5.48
C ASP A 239 -26.43 -25.08 -4.47
N LYS A 240 -25.82 -25.16 -3.28
CA LYS A 240 -25.93 -24.10 -2.25
C LYS A 240 -25.27 -22.80 -2.71
N TYR A 241 -24.06 -22.86 -3.27
CA TYR A 241 -23.33 -21.68 -3.73
C TYR A 241 -24.11 -20.90 -4.79
N ASN A 242 -24.69 -21.61 -5.77
CA ASN A 242 -25.44 -20.96 -6.83
C ASN A 242 -26.81 -20.45 -6.37
N ASN A 243 -27.52 -21.21 -5.55
CA ASN A 243 -28.89 -20.85 -5.15
C ASN A 243 -28.96 -19.86 -3.99
N ILE A 244 -27.98 -19.88 -3.08
CA ILE A 244 -27.94 -18.96 -1.93
C ILE A 244 -27.11 -17.73 -2.30
N LEU A 245 -25.86 -17.90 -2.74
CA LEU A 245 -24.93 -16.78 -2.85
C LEU A 245 -24.99 -16.07 -4.20
N VAL A 246 -24.87 -16.80 -5.32
CA VAL A 246 -24.87 -16.20 -6.67
C VAL A 246 -26.24 -15.60 -7.02
N LYS A 247 -27.32 -16.21 -6.51
CA LYS A 247 -28.68 -15.70 -6.70
C LYS A 247 -29.15 -14.75 -5.57
N SER A 248 -28.33 -14.49 -4.56
CA SER A 248 -28.67 -13.63 -3.39
C SER A 248 -29.28 -12.29 -3.80
N ASP A 249 -30.28 -11.83 -3.06
CA ASP A 249 -30.87 -10.50 -3.29
C ASP A 249 -29.91 -9.36 -2.87
N SER A 250 -29.01 -9.65 -1.92
CA SER A 250 -27.95 -8.71 -1.49
C SER A 250 -26.97 -8.46 -2.63
N TYR A 251 -26.87 -7.21 -3.07
CA TYR A 251 -25.94 -6.79 -4.13
C TYR A 251 -24.50 -7.20 -3.83
N VAL A 252 -24.03 -6.91 -2.61
CA VAL A 252 -22.64 -7.17 -2.21
C VAL A 252 -22.37 -8.67 -2.16
N THR A 253 -23.26 -9.45 -1.55
CA THR A 253 -23.15 -10.91 -1.48
C THR A 253 -23.13 -11.51 -2.88
N LYS A 254 -24.11 -11.17 -3.72
CA LYS A 254 -24.19 -11.64 -5.11
C LYS A 254 -22.92 -11.32 -5.89
N ARG A 255 -22.49 -10.05 -5.91
CA ARG A 255 -21.32 -9.61 -6.68
C ARG A 255 -20.04 -10.30 -6.21
N GLN A 256 -19.76 -10.30 -4.91
CA GLN A 256 -18.54 -10.90 -4.38
C GLN A 256 -18.51 -12.42 -4.60
N SER A 257 -19.66 -13.08 -4.53
CA SER A 257 -19.78 -14.52 -4.78
C SER A 257 -19.54 -14.88 -6.24
N ILE A 258 -19.99 -14.06 -7.19
CA ILE A 258 -19.70 -14.27 -8.62
C ILE A 258 -18.21 -14.08 -8.89
N LYS A 259 -17.61 -13.05 -8.30
CA LYS A 259 -16.17 -12.81 -8.39
C LYS A 259 -15.36 -14.00 -7.84
N LEU A 260 -15.71 -14.47 -6.64
CA LEU A 260 -15.09 -15.63 -6.02
C LEU A 260 -15.30 -16.91 -6.85
N LEU A 261 -16.46 -17.08 -7.48
CA LEU A 261 -16.71 -18.20 -8.39
C LEU A 261 -15.74 -18.16 -9.58
N GLY A 262 -15.54 -16.99 -10.19
CA GLY A 262 -14.54 -16.81 -11.25
C GLY A 262 -13.13 -17.18 -10.78
N GLU A 263 -12.73 -16.74 -9.59
CA GLU A 263 -11.43 -17.08 -8.98
C GLU A 263 -11.27 -18.60 -8.75
N ILE A 264 -12.31 -19.27 -8.23
CA ILE A 264 -12.29 -20.72 -7.99
C ILE A 264 -12.16 -21.49 -9.31
N LEU A 265 -12.94 -21.12 -10.33
CA LEU A 265 -12.96 -21.82 -11.62
C LEU A 265 -11.69 -21.60 -12.45
N LEU A 266 -11.04 -20.46 -12.32
CA LEU A 266 -9.81 -20.14 -13.07
C LEU A 266 -8.54 -20.64 -12.37
N ASP A 267 -8.63 -21.15 -11.13
CA ASP A 267 -7.47 -21.72 -10.46
C ASP A 267 -7.08 -23.08 -11.05
N ARG A 268 -5.80 -23.22 -11.38
CA ARG A 268 -5.22 -24.46 -11.95
C ARG A 268 -5.45 -25.70 -11.08
N ALA A 269 -5.48 -25.57 -9.76
CA ALA A 269 -5.72 -26.69 -8.85
C ALA A 269 -7.17 -27.21 -8.97
N ASN A 270 -8.10 -26.34 -9.35
CA ASN A 270 -9.52 -26.64 -9.48
C ASN A 270 -9.89 -27.06 -10.91
N TYR A 271 -8.96 -27.47 -11.76
CA TYR A 271 -9.26 -27.83 -13.15
C TYR A 271 -10.37 -28.89 -13.29
N ALA A 272 -10.37 -29.91 -12.43
CA ALA A 272 -11.42 -30.94 -12.41
C ALA A 272 -12.80 -30.33 -12.04
N VAL A 273 -12.82 -29.49 -11.02
CA VAL A 273 -14.01 -28.75 -10.56
C VAL A 273 -14.53 -27.81 -11.64
N MET A 274 -13.65 -27.02 -12.25
CA MET A 274 -13.98 -26.14 -13.37
C MET A 274 -14.62 -26.92 -14.51
N THR A 275 -13.99 -28.02 -14.92
CA THR A 275 -14.49 -28.87 -16.01
C THR A 275 -15.89 -29.41 -15.69
N ALA A 276 -16.11 -29.89 -14.46
CA ALA A 276 -17.43 -30.36 -14.01
C ALA A 276 -18.47 -29.23 -13.95
N TYR A 277 -18.06 -28.02 -13.58
CA TYR A 277 -18.93 -26.85 -13.49
C TYR A 277 -19.39 -26.36 -14.86
N VAL A 278 -18.47 -26.26 -15.82
CA VAL A 278 -18.79 -25.79 -17.17
C VAL A 278 -19.51 -26.83 -18.03
N ASP A 279 -19.57 -28.09 -17.60
CA ASP A 279 -20.29 -29.16 -18.28
C ASP A 279 -21.82 -29.08 -18.05
N ARG A 280 -22.25 -28.42 -16.97
CA ARG A 280 -23.67 -28.34 -16.57
C ARG A 280 -24.41 -27.20 -17.26
N GLY A 281 -25.45 -27.55 -18.01
CA GLY A 281 -26.32 -26.58 -18.68
C GLY A 281 -27.05 -25.63 -17.72
N GLU A 282 -27.42 -26.08 -16.53
CA GLU A 282 -28.07 -25.21 -15.52
C GLU A 282 -27.13 -24.10 -15.02
N HIS A 283 -25.84 -24.39 -14.84
CA HIS A 283 -24.86 -23.37 -14.44
C HIS A 283 -24.68 -22.31 -15.54
N LEU A 284 -24.70 -22.72 -16.81
CA LEU A 284 -24.67 -21.78 -17.94
C LEU A 284 -25.90 -20.86 -17.94
N LYS A 285 -27.10 -21.39 -17.69
CA LYS A 285 -28.32 -20.57 -17.61
C LYS A 285 -28.22 -19.50 -16.53
N ILE A 286 -27.68 -19.86 -15.36
CA ILE A 286 -27.43 -18.89 -14.28
C ILE A 286 -26.49 -17.78 -14.77
N CYS A 287 -25.36 -18.14 -15.38
CA CYS A 287 -24.40 -17.15 -15.90
C CYS A 287 -25.03 -16.24 -16.98
N MET A 288 -25.82 -16.80 -17.89
CA MET A 288 -26.53 -16.01 -18.91
C MET A 288 -27.58 -15.06 -18.31
N ASN A 289 -28.20 -15.42 -17.20
CA ASN A 289 -29.10 -14.52 -16.47
C ASN A 289 -28.33 -13.40 -15.75
N LEU A 290 -27.14 -13.69 -15.21
CA LEU A 290 -26.27 -12.67 -14.60
C LEU A 290 -25.81 -11.61 -15.62
N LEU A 291 -25.57 -12.00 -16.87
CA LEU A 291 -25.29 -11.03 -17.96
C LEU A 291 -26.45 -10.04 -18.17
N ARG A 292 -27.66 -10.39 -17.77
CA ARG A 292 -28.88 -9.58 -17.90
C ARG A 292 -29.30 -8.91 -16.59
N ASP A 293 -28.50 -9.01 -15.53
CA ASP A 293 -28.77 -8.30 -14.27
C ASP A 293 -28.84 -6.79 -14.53
N ASP A 294 -29.62 -6.05 -13.76
CA ASP A 294 -29.78 -4.60 -13.90
C ASP A 294 -28.49 -3.83 -13.53
N ARG A 295 -27.60 -4.43 -12.75
CA ARG A 295 -26.39 -3.78 -12.24
C ARG A 295 -25.17 -4.13 -13.08
N LYS A 296 -24.55 -3.12 -13.70
CA LYS A 296 -23.37 -3.26 -14.59
C LYS A 296 -22.21 -4.05 -13.99
N MET A 297 -21.95 -3.90 -12.68
CA MET A 297 -20.85 -4.63 -12.02
C MET A 297 -21.17 -6.11 -11.83
N VAL A 298 -22.43 -6.50 -11.64
CA VAL A 298 -22.83 -7.92 -11.60
C VAL A 298 -22.72 -8.52 -13.00
N GLN A 299 -23.18 -7.79 -14.02
CA GLN A 299 -23.01 -8.18 -15.43
C GLN A 299 -21.53 -8.44 -15.75
N TYR A 300 -20.64 -7.52 -15.34
CA TYR A 300 -19.19 -7.62 -15.57
C TYR A 300 -18.56 -8.85 -14.91
N GLU A 301 -18.87 -9.13 -13.64
CA GLU A 301 -18.37 -10.36 -12.99
C GLU A 301 -19.00 -11.61 -13.61
N GLY A 302 -20.28 -11.55 -13.99
CA GLY A 302 -20.98 -12.62 -14.71
C GLY A 302 -20.35 -12.96 -16.06
N PHE A 303 -19.81 -11.96 -16.75
CA PHE A 303 -19.04 -12.12 -17.99
C PHE A 303 -17.76 -12.95 -17.77
N HIS A 304 -17.03 -12.70 -16.69
CA HIS A 304 -15.80 -13.46 -16.37
C HIS A 304 -16.07 -14.93 -16.05
N VAL A 305 -17.27 -15.28 -15.58
CA VAL A 305 -17.67 -16.69 -15.41
C VAL A 305 -18.19 -17.26 -16.73
N PHE A 306 -19.02 -16.50 -17.47
CA PHE A 306 -19.55 -16.90 -18.77
C PHE A 306 -18.45 -17.21 -19.80
N LYS A 307 -17.36 -16.43 -19.80
CA LYS A 307 -16.25 -16.64 -20.73
C LYS A 307 -15.63 -18.03 -20.62
N VAL A 308 -15.62 -18.63 -19.42
CA VAL A 308 -15.05 -19.96 -19.17
C VAL A 308 -15.88 -21.05 -19.88
N PHE A 309 -17.21 -20.91 -19.93
CA PHE A 309 -18.09 -21.84 -20.66
C PHE A 309 -17.82 -21.82 -22.16
N VAL A 310 -17.64 -20.62 -22.73
CA VAL A 310 -17.43 -20.44 -24.16
C VAL A 310 -16.00 -20.80 -24.57
N ALA A 311 -15.01 -20.51 -23.72
CA ALA A 311 -13.61 -20.85 -23.96
C ALA A 311 -13.31 -22.36 -23.84
N ASN A 312 -14.17 -23.14 -23.17
CA ASN A 312 -14.00 -24.59 -23.06
C ASN A 312 -14.03 -25.26 -24.45
N PRO A 313 -12.96 -25.93 -24.90
CA PRO A 313 -12.93 -26.62 -26.20
C PRO A 313 -13.86 -27.85 -26.23
N HIS A 314 -14.09 -28.50 -25.09
CA HIS A 314 -14.90 -29.72 -24.97
C HIS A 314 -16.23 -29.43 -24.28
N LYS A 315 -17.09 -28.65 -24.93
CA LYS A 315 -18.41 -28.27 -24.40
C LYS A 315 -19.35 -29.49 -24.38
N SER A 316 -20.10 -29.66 -23.29
CA SER A 316 -21.15 -30.68 -23.19
C SER A 316 -22.26 -30.46 -24.23
N ILE A 317 -22.98 -31.52 -24.62
CA ILE A 317 -24.11 -31.41 -25.55
C ILE A 317 -25.17 -30.43 -25.00
N ALA A 318 -25.42 -30.45 -23.69
CA ALA A 318 -26.37 -29.55 -23.05
C ALA A 318 -25.96 -28.08 -23.20
N VAL A 319 -24.67 -27.79 -22.99
CA VAL A 319 -24.08 -26.44 -23.13
C VAL A 319 -24.08 -26.00 -24.59
N GLN A 320 -23.67 -26.86 -25.51
CA GLN A 320 -23.71 -26.59 -26.95
C GLN A 320 -25.13 -26.25 -27.41
N LYS A 321 -26.14 -27.04 -27.01
CA LYS A 321 -27.55 -26.79 -27.33
C LYS A 321 -28.00 -25.41 -26.86
N ILE A 322 -27.70 -25.04 -25.61
CA ILE A 322 -28.10 -23.73 -25.06
C ILE A 322 -27.43 -22.58 -25.83
N LEU A 323 -26.14 -22.68 -26.12
CA LEU A 323 -25.42 -21.64 -26.86
C LEU A 323 -25.90 -21.54 -28.32
N LEU A 324 -26.20 -22.66 -28.98
CA LEU A 324 -26.72 -22.67 -30.36
C LEU A 324 -28.12 -22.09 -30.46
N ILE A 325 -29.04 -22.46 -29.55
CA ILE A 325 -30.41 -21.92 -29.50
C ILE A 325 -30.40 -20.39 -29.34
N ASN A 326 -29.42 -19.85 -28.60
CA ASN A 326 -29.32 -18.42 -28.31
C ASN A 326 -28.30 -17.69 -29.18
N ARG A 327 -27.66 -18.35 -30.16
CA ARG A 327 -26.47 -17.86 -30.87
C ARG A 327 -26.63 -16.45 -31.41
N GLU A 328 -27.66 -16.21 -32.25
CA GLU A 328 -27.86 -14.90 -32.87
C GLU A 328 -28.14 -13.80 -31.86
N ARG A 329 -28.98 -14.09 -30.86
CA ARG A 329 -29.35 -13.14 -29.81
C ARG A 329 -28.14 -12.79 -28.94
N LEU A 330 -27.32 -13.79 -28.63
CA LEU A 330 -26.17 -13.65 -27.76
C LEU A 330 -25.02 -12.90 -28.45
N VAL A 331 -24.79 -13.11 -29.74
CA VAL A 331 -23.82 -12.32 -30.52
C VAL A 331 -24.24 -10.85 -30.59
N LYS A 332 -25.51 -10.57 -30.92
CA LYS A 332 -26.03 -9.19 -30.95
C LYS A 332 -25.95 -8.51 -29.58
N PHE A 333 -26.24 -9.26 -28.52
CA PHE A 333 -26.13 -8.79 -27.14
C PHE A 333 -24.68 -8.46 -26.77
N LEU A 334 -23.73 -9.35 -27.04
CA LEU A 334 -22.32 -9.16 -26.70
C LEU A 334 -21.67 -8.00 -27.45
N GLN A 335 -22.12 -7.66 -28.67
CA GLN A 335 -21.62 -6.48 -29.39
C GLN A 335 -21.83 -5.19 -28.59
N HIS A 336 -22.99 -5.08 -27.93
CA HIS A 336 -23.39 -3.90 -27.17
C HIS A 336 -23.25 -4.05 -25.65
N PHE A 337 -22.54 -5.09 -25.21
CA PHE A 337 -22.38 -5.38 -23.80
C PHE A 337 -21.27 -4.51 -23.20
N LEU A 338 -21.63 -3.68 -22.21
CA LEU A 338 -20.75 -2.75 -21.49
C LEU A 338 -19.84 -1.90 -22.42
N GLU A 339 -20.42 -1.33 -23.48
CA GLU A 339 -19.69 -0.49 -24.46
C GLU A 339 -19.07 0.77 -23.84
N ASP A 340 -19.57 1.21 -22.68
CA ASP A 340 -19.04 2.34 -21.94
C ASP A 340 -17.65 2.09 -21.33
N ARG A 341 -17.18 0.84 -21.27
CA ARG A 341 -15.84 0.47 -20.78
C ARG A 341 -14.79 0.50 -21.89
N THR A 342 -14.49 1.69 -22.41
CA THR A 342 -13.53 1.87 -23.52
C THR A 342 -12.05 1.81 -23.10
N GLU A 343 -11.74 1.93 -21.81
CA GLU A 343 -10.37 1.94 -21.28
C GLU A 343 -9.82 0.54 -20.96
N ASP A 344 -10.68 -0.48 -20.93
CA ASP A 344 -10.31 -1.85 -20.58
C ASP A 344 -10.08 -2.68 -21.86
N GLU A 345 -8.89 -2.54 -22.46
CA GLU A 345 -8.51 -3.24 -23.69
C GLU A 345 -8.67 -4.77 -23.54
N GLN A 346 -8.34 -5.33 -22.37
CA GLN A 346 -8.46 -6.76 -22.11
C GLN A 346 -9.93 -7.21 -22.20
N PHE A 347 -10.86 -6.46 -21.61
CA PHE A 347 -12.29 -6.76 -21.72
C PHE A 347 -12.78 -6.70 -23.16
N ILE A 348 -12.36 -5.70 -23.94
CA ILE A 348 -12.74 -5.57 -25.36
C ILE A 348 -12.26 -6.78 -26.16
N ASP A 349 -11.01 -7.19 -25.99
CA ASP A 349 -10.41 -8.35 -26.65
C ASP A 349 -11.11 -9.65 -26.26
N GLU A 350 -11.38 -9.86 -24.97
CA GLU A 350 -12.11 -11.03 -24.48
C GLU A 350 -13.53 -11.08 -25.06
N ARG A 351 -14.23 -9.94 -25.12
CA ARG A 351 -15.58 -9.82 -25.68
C ARG A 351 -15.60 -10.17 -27.18
N GLU A 352 -14.65 -9.64 -27.94
CA GLU A 352 -14.49 -10.00 -29.35
C GLU A 352 -14.16 -11.48 -29.55
N PHE A 353 -13.26 -12.03 -28.72
CA PHE A 353 -12.91 -13.44 -28.75
C PHE A 353 -14.15 -14.32 -28.53
N LEU A 354 -15.00 -14.00 -27.56
CA LEU A 354 -16.24 -14.73 -27.32
C LEU A 354 -17.20 -14.67 -28.51
N ILE A 355 -17.38 -13.50 -29.11
CA ILE A 355 -18.21 -13.33 -30.31
C ILE A 355 -17.70 -14.23 -31.45
N LYS A 356 -16.38 -14.24 -31.69
CA LYS A 356 -15.74 -15.08 -32.71
C LYS A 356 -15.93 -16.56 -32.40
N GLN A 357 -15.73 -16.99 -31.16
CA GLN A 357 -15.91 -18.39 -30.74
C GLN A 357 -17.35 -18.88 -30.93
N ILE A 358 -18.34 -18.08 -30.52
CA ILE A 358 -19.77 -18.44 -30.64
C ILE A 358 -20.21 -18.52 -32.11
N ASN A 359 -19.69 -17.64 -32.97
CA ASN A 359 -19.92 -17.70 -34.41
C ASN A 359 -19.23 -18.88 -35.09
N ASN A 360 -18.08 -19.32 -34.59
CA ASN A 360 -17.35 -20.44 -35.17
C ASN A 360 -17.84 -21.83 -34.67
N MET A 361 -18.83 -21.88 -33.78
CA MET A 361 -19.41 -23.16 -33.33
C MET A 361 -20.15 -23.88 -34.47
N PRO A 362 -20.04 -25.24 -34.54
CA PRO A 362 -20.73 -26.04 -35.54
C PRO A 362 -22.26 -25.91 -35.42
N ALA A 363 -22.97 -26.02 -36.55
CA ALA A 363 -24.42 -25.82 -36.61
C ALA A 363 -25.23 -26.89 -35.86
N GLN A 364 -24.65 -28.06 -35.63
CA GLN A 364 -25.24 -29.13 -34.83
C GLN A 364 -24.34 -29.48 -33.65
N PRO A 365 -24.90 -29.88 -32.49
CA PRO A 365 -24.10 -30.35 -31.37
C PRO A 365 -23.28 -31.58 -31.76
N VAL A 366 -21.97 -31.53 -31.54
CA VAL A 366 -21.04 -32.64 -31.83
C VAL A 366 -20.62 -33.30 -30.52
N GLU A 367 -20.62 -34.63 -30.46
CA GLU A 367 -20.10 -35.36 -29.30
C GLU A 367 -18.59 -35.11 -29.14
N PRO A 368 -18.13 -34.67 -27.95
CA PRO A 368 -16.70 -34.50 -27.72
C PRO A 368 -15.99 -35.87 -27.68
N LEU A 369 -15.09 -36.13 -28.63
CA LEU A 369 -14.21 -37.30 -28.64
C LEU A 369 -13.33 -37.31 -27.34
N GLN A 370 -13.15 -38.50 -26.74
CA GLN A 370 -12.64 -38.80 -25.38
C GLN A 370 -11.50 -37.93 -24.79
N LYS A 371 -11.54 -37.73 -23.45
CA LYS A 371 -10.49 -37.10 -22.59
C LYS A 371 -9.27 -38.04 -22.40
N PRO A 372 -8.03 -37.53 -22.51
CA PRO A 372 -7.10 -37.64 -21.37
C PRO A 372 -6.13 -36.45 -21.12
N ALA A 373 -5.78 -36.29 -19.83
CA ALA A 373 -4.69 -35.61 -19.09
C ALA A 373 -3.76 -34.50 -19.69
N LEU A 374 -3.72 -33.38 -18.93
CA LEU A 374 -2.59 -32.51 -18.52
C LEU A 374 -1.54 -32.08 -19.57
N LEU A 375 -1.52 -30.78 -19.93
CA LEU A 375 -0.32 -30.00 -20.27
C LEU A 375 -0.58 -28.47 -20.17
N ALA A 376 0.50 -27.72 -19.91
CA ALA A 376 0.65 -26.37 -19.32
C ALA A 376 0.06 -25.16 -20.10
N PRO A 377 -0.07 -23.96 -19.47
CA PRO A 377 -0.75 -22.80 -20.06
C PRO A 377 0.13 -22.04 -21.06
N MET A 378 -0.47 -21.65 -22.19
CA MET A 378 0.17 -20.83 -23.22
C MET A 378 0.24 -19.36 -22.81
N ALA A 379 1.44 -18.80 -22.89
CA ALA A 379 1.69 -17.37 -23.00
C ALA A 379 1.57 -16.97 -24.48
N THR A 380 0.92 -15.84 -24.77
CA THR A 380 0.96 -15.20 -26.08
C THR A 380 1.20 -13.71 -25.92
N GLY A 381 2.32 -13.24 -26.46
CA GLY A 381 2.54 -11.84 -26.82
C GLY A 381 3.09 -11.78 -28.23
N GLN A 382 2.59 -10.83 -29.05
CA GLN A 382 3.34 -9.93 -29.93
C GLN A 382 2.43 -9.20 -30.95
N HIS A 383 2.36 -7.87 -30.80
CA HIS A 383 2.55 -6.75 -31.76
C HIS A 383 2.08 -6.83 -33.24
N LEU A 384 1.42 -5.75 -33.71
CA LEU A 384 1.66 -5.11 -35.02
C LEU A 384 1.34 -3.59 -35.01
N GLN A 385 1.91 -2.84 -35.96
CA GLN A 385 2.26 -1.40 -35.94
C GLN A 385 1.34 -0.47 -36.76
N SER A 386 1.31 0.84 -36.42
CA SER A 386 1.42 1.99 -37.38
C SER A 386 1.66 3.34 -36.63
N ALA A 387 2.40 4.28 -37.26
CA ALA A 387 3.01 5.52 -36.71
C ALA A 387 2.39 6.80 -37.39
N PRO A 388 2.77 8.11 -37.16
CA PRO A 388 4.10 8.61 -36.77
C PRO A 388 4.27 9.91 -35.90
N ASN A 389 5.48 10.02 -35.33
CA ASN A 389 6.37 11.19 -35.20
C ASN A 389 6.03 12.40 -34.29
N GLN A 390 6.05 12.18 -32.96
CA GLN A 390 6.59 13.15 -31.98
C GLN A 390 6.90 12.49 -30.62
N MET A 391 6.28 11.33 -30.37
CA MET A 391 6.50 10.49 -29.18
C MET A 391 7.80 9.64 -29.23
N GLN A 392 8.55 9.70 -30.34
CA GLN A 392 9.67 8.76 -30.60
C GLN A 392 10.91 9.04 -29.75
N ALA A 393 11.18 10.30 -29.40
CA ALA A 393 12.30 10.66 -28.52
C ALA A 393 12.05 10.22 -27.06
N GLN A 394 10.81 10.27 -26.58
CA GLN A 394 10.43 9.74 -25.27
C GLN A 394 10.43 8.20 -25.27
N HIS A 395 9.92 7.58 -26.33
CA HIS A 395 9.89 6.12 -26.46
C HIS A 395 11.29 5.51 -26.63
N GLU A 396 12.24 6.18 -27.28
CA GLU A 396 13.64 5.74 -27.37
C GLU A 396 14.36 5.87 -26.03
N GLY A 397 14.11 6.94 -25.27
CA GLY A 397 14.60 7.07 -23.89
C GLY A 397 14.05 5.96 -22.99
N GLN A 398 12.76 5.64 -23.12
CA GLN A 398 12.13 4.52 -22.40
C GLN A 398 12.63 3.16 -22.88
N LYS A 399 12.85 2.96 -24.18
CA LYS A 399 13.41 1.71 -24.73
C LYS A 399 14.85 1.50 -24.29
N LEU A 400 15.69 2.53 -24.31
CA LEU A 400 17.05 2.48 -23.77
C LEU A 400 17.04 2.25 -22.25
N ALA A 401 16.12 2.85 -21.51
CA ALA A 401 15.95 2.60 -20.08
C ALA A 401 15.48 1.17 -19.79
N ILE A 402 14.54 0.64 -20.57
CA ILE A 402 14.07 -0.75 -20.50
C ILE A 402 15.18 -1.72 -20.93
N GLU A 403 15.98 -1.37 -21.93
CA GLU A 403 17.11 -2.18 -22.38
C GLU A 403 18.25 -2.18 -21.37
N LEU A 404 18.57 -1.02 -20.77
CA LEU A 404 19.48 -0.90 -19.64
C LEU A 404 18.94 -1.64 -18.40
N ALA A 405 17.64 -1.61 -18.15
CA ALA A 405 16.99 -2.38 -17.09
C ALA A 405 17.04 -3.89 -17.36
N LYS A 406 16.86 -4.32 -18.62
CA LYS A 406 17.05 -5.72 -19.05
C LYS A 406 18.51 -6.16 -18.97
N ARG A 407 19.46 -5.28 -19.27
CA ARG A 407 20.91 -5.52 -19.08
C ARG A 407 21.28 -5.58 -17.60
N ARG A 408 20.66 -4.75 -16.75
CA ARG A 408 20.78 -4.80 -15.28
C ARG A 408 20.14 -6.07 -14.69
N SER A 409 19.00 -6.52 -15.22
CA SER A 409 18.33 -7.75 -14.78
C SER A 409 18.99 -9.04 -15.29
N ARG A 410 19.87 -8.93 -16.30
CA ARG A 410 20.70 -10.03 -16.79
C ARG A 410 21.98 -10.23 -15.97
N LYS A 411 22.34 -9.27 -15.12
CA LYS A 411 23.41 -9.48 -14.15
C LYS A 411 22.93 -10.51 -13.13
N PRO A 412 23.73 -11.53 -12.83
CA PRO A 412 23.43 -12.42 -11.72
C PRO A 412 23.37 -11.60 -10.43
N THR A 413 22.18 -11.45 -9.85
CA THR A 413 21.98 -10.78 -8.56
C THR A 413 21.74 -11.78 -7.43
N ASP A 414 21.92 -13.08 -7.71
CA ASP A 414 21.71 -14.11 -6.71
C ASP A 414 22.83 -14.04 -5.67
N LYS A 415 22.42 -13.85 -4.41
CA LYS A 415 23.30 -13.79 -3.24
C LYS A 415 23.14 -15.02 -2.34
N ASN A 416 22.37 -16.03 -2.77
CA ASN A 416 22.15 -17.25 -2.00
C ASN A 416 23.28 -18.25 -2.24
N ILE A 417 23.83 -18.79 -1.14
CA ILE A 417 24.73 -19.96 -1.24
C ILE A 417 23.89 -21.15 -1.76
N PRO A 418 24.38 -21.91 -2.76
CA PRO A 418 23.72 -23.11 -3.24
C PRO A 418 23.47 -24.15 -2.14
N GLU A 419 22.29 -24.79 -2.11
CA GLU A 419 21.92 -25.76 -1.06
C GLU A 419 22.90 -26.95 -1.00
N GLY A 420 23.27 -27.43 0.19
CA GLY A 420 24.18 -28.58 0.33
C GLY A 420 25.67 -28.29 0.10
N VAL A 421 26.08 -27.02 -0.05
CA VAL A 421 27.49 -26.62 0.05
C VAL A 421 28.06 -26.88 1.45
N GLU A 422 27.20 -26.83 2.49
CA GLU A 422 27.53 -27.09 3.89
C GLU A 422 28.18 -28.47 4.13
N SER A 423 27.82 -29.49 3.34
CA SER A 423 28.42 -30.83 3.43
C SER A 423 29.76 -30.98 2.69
N CYS A 424 30.12 -30.01 1.85
CA CYS A 424 31.33 -30.06 1.01
C CYS A 424 32.46 -29.14 1.51
N ILE A 425 32.16 -28.23 2.43
CA ILE A 425 33.12 -27.29 2.99
C ILE A 425 33.73 -27.84 4.29
N ILE A 426 34.98 -27.47 4.56
CA ILE A 426 35.65 -27.74 5.83
C ILE A 426 35.43 -26.52 6.73
N GLY A 427 34.74 -26.69 7.87
CA GLY A 427 34.48 -25.62 8.84
C GLY A 427 33.06 -25.03 8.81
N ASP A 428 32.85 -23.90 9.50
CA ASP A 428 31.53 -23.28 9.72
C ASP A 428 31.24 -22.04 8.83
N GLY A 429 32.03 -21.86 7.76
CA GLY A 429 31.97 -20.66 6.90
C GLY A 429 30.61 -20.39 6.25
N ALA A 430 29.91 -21.42 5.75
CA ALA A 430 28.58 -21.23 5.14
C ALA A 430 27.52 -20.80 6.17
N ARG A 431 27.61 -21.30 7.41
CA ARG A 431 26.70 -20.92 8.51
C ARG A 431 26.90 -19.45 8.90
N ARG A 432 28.15 -19.03 9.11
CA ARG A 432 28.48 -17.63 9.45
C ARG A 432 28.07 -16.64 8.37
N TYR A 433 28.25 -17.02 7.10
CA TYR A 433 27.80 -16.18 5.98
C TYR A 433 26.28 -15.99 5.97
N LYS A 434 25.52 -17.05 6.27
CA LYS A 434 24.05 -16.99 6.39
C LYS A 434 23.61 -16.07 7.52
N GLU A 435 24.28 -16.14 8.67
CA GLU A 435 24.03 -15.25 9.82
C GLU A 435 24.33 -13.78 9.48
N LEU A 436 25.50 -13.50 8.86
CA LEU A 436 25.86 -12.14 8.43
C LEU A 436 24.84 -11.55 7.45
N ARG A 437 24.32 -12.37 6.54
CA ARG A 437 23.30 -11.92 5.58
C ARG A 437 21.93 -11.68 6.21
N ASP A 438 21.58 -12.42 7.25
CA ASP A 438 20.36 -12.15 8.01
C ASP A 438 20.48 -10.84 8.81
N VAL A 439 21.68 -10.52 9.31
CA VAL A 439 21.99 -9.22 9.92
C VAL A 439 21.93 -8.09 8.88
N GLU A 440 22.57 -8.25 7.72
CA GLU A 440 22.50 -7.30 6.60
C GLU A 440 21.05 -7.01 6.20
N ARG A 441 20.22 -8.05 6.03
CA ARG A 441 18.80 -7.90 5.68
C ARG A 441 18.02 -7.11 6.74
N LYS A 442 18.29 -7.33 8.02
CA LYS A 442 17.65 -6.59 9.12
C LYS A 442 18.10 -5.13 9.13
N LEU A 443 19.39 -4.88 8.93
CA LEU A 443 19.95 -3.54 8.87
C LEU A 443 19.39 -2.74 7.70
N ASP A 444 19.35 -3.33 6.49
CA ASP A 444 18.77 -2.72 5.29
C ASP A 444 17.28 -2.38 5.50
N ALA A 445 16.52 -3.30 6.10
CA ALA A 445 15.10 -3.07 6.39
C ALA A 445 14.90 -1.93 7.41
N ALA A 446 15.74 -1.87 8.45
CA ALA A 446 15.69 -0.81 9.45
C ALA A 446 16.10 0.56 8.85
N MET A 447 17.18 0.58 8.06
CA MET A 447 17.66 1.79 7.37
C MET A 447 16.62 2.30 6.37
N MET A 448 16.05 1.44 5.54
CA MET A 448 15.04 1.85 4.55
C MET A 448 13.77 2.36 5.24
N ARG A 449 13.33 1.71 6.32
CA ARG A 449 12.19 2.16 7.12
C ARG A 449 12.47 3.51 7.77
N LYS A 450 13.63 3.69 8.41
CA LYS A 450 14.00 4.97 9.04
C LYS A 450 14.16 6.08 8.02
N ARG A 451 14.69 5.78 6.82
CA ARG A 451 14.76 6.71 5.69
C ARG A 451 13.38 7.12 5.20
N MET A 452 12.46 6.17 5.03
CA MET A 452 11.07 6.48 4.67
C MET A 452 10.39 7.33 5.74
N TYR A 453 10.60 7.00 7.02
CA TYR A 453 10.10 7.81 8.14
C TYR A 453 10.64 9.24 8.12
N ILE A 454 11.95 9.42 7.86
CA ILE A 454 12.57 10.75 7.71
C ILE A 454 11.99 11.50 6.51
N GLN A 455 11.78 10.81 5.39
CA GLN A 455 11.20 11.39 4.18
C GLN A 455 9.74 11.81 4.39
N ASP A 456 8.98 11.04 5.17
CA ASP A 456 7.59 11.34 5.52
C ASP A 456 7.50 12.48 6.54
N SER A 457 8.37 12.47 7.55
CA SER A 457 8.52 13.57 8.53
C SER A 457 8.88 14.90 7.86
N ARG A 458 9.61 14.87 6.73
CA ARG A 458 9.90 16.07 5.92
C ARG A 458 8.64 16.70 5.33
N ASN A 459 7.64 15.89 5.00
CA ASN A 459 6.37 16.38 4.45
C ASN A 459 5.43 16.91 5.54
N SER A 460 5.57 16.42 6.79
CA SER A 460 4.74 16.81 7.94
C SER A 460 5.32 17.91 8.84
N SER A 461 6.58 18.33 8.66
CA SER A 461 7.22 19.34 9.52
C SER A 461 6.44 20.66 9.49
N MET A 462 5.82 21.02 10.61
CA MET A 462 5.15 22.30 10.81
C MET A 462 6.17 23.45 10.74
N LYS A 463 5.84 24.52 10.04
CA LYS A 463 6.65 25.75 10.02
C LYS A 463 6.43 26.51 11.33
N LYS A 464 7.48 27.08 11.91
CA LYS A 464 7.35 27.96 13.08
C LYS A 464 6.97 29.37 12.60
N HIS A 465 6.07 30.05 13.29
CA HIS A 465 5.79 31.46 13.06
C HIS A 465 6.73 32.31 13.92
N ARG A 466 7.28 33.37 13.35
CA ARG A 466 8.07 34.37 14.07
C ARG A 466 7.67 35.78 13.65
N THR A 467 8.00 36.76 14.49
CA THR A 467 7.68 38.17 14.22
C THR A 467 8.87 38.86 13.55
N LEU A 468 8.65 39.35 12.33
CA LEU A 468 9.55 40.22 11.60
C LEU A 468 9.17 41.67 11.88
N ARG A 469 10.07 42.42 12.50
CA ARG A 469 9.88 43.84 12.76
C ARG A 469 10.43 44.64 11.59
N ILE A 470 9.63 45.57 11.08
CA ILE A 470 9.98 46.45 9.96
C ILE A 470 9.99 47.90 10.46
N TRP A 471 11.10 48.59 10.27
CA TRP A 471 11.27 50.01 10.55
C TRP A 471 11.19 50.80 9.24
N VAL A 472 10.32 51.80 9.21
CA VAL A 472 10.22 52.76 8.11
C VAL A 472 10.62 54.13 8.66
N SER A 473 11.61 54.75 8.01
CA SER A 473 12.10 56.09 8.37
C SER A 473 12.34 56.89 7.10
N ASN A 474 12.27 58.23 7.22
CA ASN A 474 12.60 59.12 6.14
C ASN A 474 13.57 60.22 6.59
N THR A 475 14.46 60.61 5.69
CA THR A 475 15.38 61.73 5.84
C THR A 475 15.19 62.67 4.66
N VAL A 476 15.51 63.96 4.83
CA VAL A 476 15.33 64.98 3.78
C VAL A 476 16.62 65.73 3.51
N ASP A 477 16.85 66.05 2.24
CA ASP A 477 17.98 66.82 1.72
C ASP A 477 17.44 68.02 0.93
N ASP A 478 18.14 69.15 0.99
CA ASP A 478 17.87 70.36 0.19
C ASP A 478 16.45 70.96 0.38
N GLN A 479 15.87 70.83 1.59
CA GLN A 479 14.59 71.44 1.95
C GLN A 479 14.71 72.95 2.23
N GLU A 480 13.64 73.70 2.03
CA GLU A 480 13.63 75.17 2.18
C GLU A 480 14.14 75.65 3.55
N TRP A 481 13.86 74.89 4.62
CA TRP A 481 14.30 75.18 5.98
C TRP A 481 15.74 74.73 6.29
N GLN A 482 16.37 73.95 5.40
CA GLN A 482 17.77 73.51 5.50
C GLN A 482 18.74 74.49 4.81
N GLY A 483 18.23 75.33 3.90
CA GLY A 483 19.01 76.37 3.24
C GLY A 483 19.35 77.50 4.20
N ASP A 484 20.64 77.79 4.36
CA ASP A 484 21.09 79.01 5.01
C ASP A 484 20.73 80.22 4.13
N GLY A 485 20.24 81.29 4.76
CA GLY A 485 19.49 82.34 4.08
C GLY A 485 20.20 82.98 2.87
N LEU A 486 19.40 83.27 1.83
CA LEU A 486 19.61 84.30 0.80
C LEU A 486 21.06 84.73 0.55
N VAL A 487 21.76 84.04 -0.36
CA VAL A 487 22.92 84.64 -1.04
C VAL A 487 22.40 85.54 -2.16
N VAL A 488 22.52 86.85 -1.96
CA VAL A 488 21.98 87.92 -2.82
C VAL A 488 22.80 88.15 -4.11
N ASP A 489 23.66 87.23 -4.55
CA ASP A 489 24.49 87.46 -5.74
C ASP A 489 24.78 86.18 -6.55
N ALA A 490 23.75 85.67 -7.23
CA ALA A 490 23.90 84.88 -8.46
C ALA A 490 22.54 84.73 -9.16
N PHE A 491 22.25 85.62 -10.12
CA PHE A 491 21.27 85.35 -11.17
C PHE A 491 21.83 84.24 -12.09
N ASP A 492 21.62 82.98 -11.71
CA ASP A 492 21.81 81.83 -12.58
C ASP A 492 20.49 81.04 -12.65
N PHE A 493 19.87 81.02 -13.83
CA PHE A 493 18.53 80.47 -14.09
C PHE A 493 18.49 78.92 -14.11
N ASN A 494 19.40 78.25 -13.39
CA ASN A 494 19.55 76.80 -13.37
C ASN A 494 19.51 76.18 -11.96
N THR A 495 18.93 76.87 -10.97
CA THR A 495 18.63 76.34 -9.63
C THR A 495 17.50 75.31 -9.67
N ASN A 496 17.80 74.11 -10.16
CA ASN A 496 17.10 72.89 -9.74
C ASN A 496 17.73 72.41 -8.42
N SER A 497 17.63 73.22 -7.36
CA SER A 497 17.73 72.71 -5.98
C SER A 497 16.45 71.93 -5.71
N ASN A 498 16.40 70.71 -6.24
CA ASN A 498 15.22 69.88 -6.13
C ASN A 498 15.22 69.26 -4.74
N ALA A 499 14.49 69.89 -3.82
CA ALA A 499 14.16 69.35 -2.50
C ALA A 499 13.85 67.86 -2.62
N SER A 500 14.47 67.03 -1.79
CA SER A 500 14.39 65.60 -1.93
C SER A 500 14.27 64.90 -0.59
N TYR A 501 13.70 63.70 -0.62
CA TYR A 501 13.57 62.84 0.53
C TYR A 501 14.10 61.44 0.20
N LYS A 502 14.64 60.78 1.22
CA LYS A 502 15.08 59.39 1.18
C LYS A 502 14.27 58.58 2.19
N VAL A 503 13.65 57.50 1.73
CA VAL A 503 12.92 56.57 2.61
C VAL A 503 13.76 55.30 2.78
N LYS A 504 13.92 54.86 4.03
CA LYS A 504 14.62 53.63 4.41
C LYS A 504 13.62 52.66 5.05
N ILE A 505 13.48 51.48 4.44
CA ILE A 505 12.68 50.36 4.93
C ILE A 505 13.64 49.27 5.39
N GLU A 506 13.70 48.98 6.68
CA GLU A 506 14.61 48.01 7.29
C GLU A 506 13.80 46.89 7.97
N GLY A 507 14.23 45.63 7.83
CA GLY A 507 13.56 44.49 8.47
C GLY A 507 14.50 43.61 9.27
N ARG A 508 14.08 43.19 10.47
CA ARG A 508 14.84 42.26 11.31
C ARG A 508 13.91 41.30 12.04
N LEU A 509 14.30 40.03 12.05
CA LEU A 509 13.60 38.99 12.78
C LEU A 509 13.84 39.14 14.29
N LEU A 510 12.76 39.12 15.08
CA LEU A 510 12.86 39.07 16.54
C LEU A 510 13.18 37.63 16.99
N SER A 511 14.10 37.49 17.95
CA SER A 511 14.30 36.25 18.70
C SER A 511 13.29 36.20 19.83
N ASP A 512 12.49 35.15 19.90
CA ASP A 512 11.73 34.86 21.12
C ASP A 512 12.68 34.20 22.12
N ASP A 513 12.81 34.79 23.31
CA ASP A 513 13.64 34.29 24.42
C ASP A 513 13.10 32.96 25.02
N GLU A 514 12.01 32.41 24.47
CA GLU A 514 11.39 31.15 24.92
C GLU A 514 12.09 29.89 24.37
N ASP A 515 12.81 29.97 23.23
CA ASP A 515 13.50 28.82 22.62
C ASP A 515 14.77 28.40 23.42
N ASP A 516 15.25 29.20 24.39
CA ASP A 516 16.41 28.85 25.24
C ASP A 516 16.04 27.93 26.42
N ASN A 517 14.74 27.77 26.75
CA ASN A 517 14.29 26.95 27.89
C ASN A 517 13.81 25.54 27.52
N GLU A 518 13.54 25.23 26.24
CA GLU A 518 13.03 23.91 25.83
C GLU A 518 14.12 22.86 25.53
N GLU A 519 15.40 23.24 25.52
CA GLU A 519 16.53 22.32 25.26
C GLU A 519 17.23 21.81 26.54
N GLU A 520 16.78 22.17 27.76
CA GLU A 520 17.41 21.77 29.04
C GLU A 520 16.81 20.51 29.72
N ASP A 521 15.75 19.89 29.20
CA ASP A 521 15.04 18.79 29.88
C ASP A 521 15.47 17.35 29.50
N ASP A 522 16.61 17.15 28.81
CA ASP A 522 17.12 15.82 28.44
C ASP A 522 18.56 15.56 28.97
N GLU A 523 18.78 15.68 30.29
CA GLU A 523 19.96 15.10 30.96
C GLU A 523 19.58 14.41 32.28
N ASP A 524 19.23 13.13 32.22
CA ASP A 524 19.33 12.20 33.35
C ASP A 524 19.96 10.88 32.87
N SER A 525 21.29 10.81 32.94
CA SER A 525 22.00 9.55 33.14
C SER A 525 23.35 9.82 33.81
N ASP A 526 23.38 9.51 35.11
CA ASP A 526 24.59 9.37 35.92
C ASP A 526 25.59 8.39 35.27
N ASP A 527 26.86 8.79 35.15
CA ASP A 527 28.00 7.99 35.64
C ASP A 527 29.37 8.70 35.48
N GLU A 528 30.05 8.75 36.62
CA GLU A 528 31.49 8.76 36.92
C GLU A 528 32.42 10.00 36.68
N GLU A 529 33.17 10.26 37.76
CA GLU A 529 34.18 11.29 38.01
C GLU A 529 35.54 11.03 37.31
N ASP A 530 36.38 12.08 37.39
CA ASP A 530 37.84 12.15 37.19
C ASP A 530 38.41 12.18 35.77
N ASN A 531 38.70 13.39 35.26
CA ASN A 531 40.03 14.00 35.48
C ASN A 531 40.10 15.47 35.03
N ALA A 532 40.67 16.31 35.89
CA ALA A 532 40.87 17.73 35.66
C ALA A 532 41.98 18.03 34.62
N LYS A 533 41.71 18.98 33.70
CA LYS A 533 42.69 20.03 33.32
C LYS A 533 42.08 21.17 32.50
N LYS A 534 42.15 22.36 33.11
CA LYS A 534 42.18 23.74 32.57
C LYS A 534 42.02 23.94 31.06
N GLY A 535 41.03 24.77 30.73
CA GLY A 535 40.95 25.52 29.48
C GLY A 535 39.71 26.40 29.44
N THR A 536 39.77 27.57 30.10
CA THR A 536 38.85 28.67 29.85
C THR A 536 39.00 29.13 28.40
N MET A 537 38.08 28.72 27.53
CA MET A 537 37.85 29.38 26.23
C MET A 537 36.36 29.36 25.91
N ASP A 538 35.91 30.51 25.42
CA ASP A 538 34.57 30.90 25.02
C ASP A 538 33.70 29.78 24.44
N ARG A 539 32.69 29.36 25.20
CA ARG A 539 31.58 28.51 24.72
C ARG A 539 30.39 29.33 24.18
N LYS A 540 30.62 30.58 23.78
CA LYS A 540 29.58 31.48 23.20
C LYS A 540 29.63 31.63 21.67
N ALA A 541 30.52 30.92 20.99
CA ALA A 541 30.68 31.04 19.54
C ALA A 541 30.59 29.68 18.86
N LEU A 542 29.38 29.14 18.68
CA LEU A 542 29.03 28.16 17.63
C LEU A 542 27.53 27.78 17.68
N ARG A 543 26.66 28.77 17.53
CA ARG A 543 25.34 28.54 16.91
C ARG A 543 25.24 29.54 15.76
N PRO A 544 25.31 29.13 14.47
CA PRO A 544 24.96 30.05 13.40
C PRO A 544 23.46 30.29 13.53
N SER A 545 23.05 31.40 14.16
CA SER A 545 21.72 31.93 13.90
C SER A 545 21.69 32.20 12.41
N GLN A 546 20.90 31.42 11.69
CA GLN A 546 20.73 31.64 10.27
C GLN A 546 19.98 32.97 10.16
N ASN A 547 20.71 34.06 10.00
CA ASN A 547 20.15 35.40 9.90
C ASN A 547 19.43 35.48 8.56
N TYR A 548 18.10 35.35 8.61
CA TYR A 548 17.25 35.51 7.45
C TYR A 548 17.11 37.00 7.16
N ALA A 549 17.50 37.42 5.95
CA ALA A 549 17.37 38.80 5.54
C ALA A 549 15.91 39.19 5.26
N LEU A 550 15.58 40.49 5.29
CA LEU A 550 14.24 41.00 4.92
C LEU A 550 13.75 40.45 3.58
N SER A 551 14.61 40.45 2.55
CA SER A 551 14.28 39.99 1.20
C SER A 551 13.98 38.47 1.11
N HIS A 552 14.38 37.67 2.11
CA HIS A 552 14.08 36.24 2.15
C HIS A 552 12.57 35.97 2.25
N PHE A 553 11.81 36.82 2.94
CA PHE A 553 10.40 36.58 3.28
C PHE A 553 9.38 37.07 2.24
N PHE A 554 9.80 37.82 1.22
CA PHE A 554 8.88 38.46 0.27
C PHE A 554 9.22 38.16 -1.20
N LYS A 555 8.20 37.93 -2.04
CA LYS A 555 8.30 37.74 -3.49
C LYS A 555 8.48 39.08 -4.20
N SER A 556 7.80 40.11 -3.71
CA SER A 556 7.89 41.47 -4.23
C SER A 556 7.53 42.49 -3.16
N MET A 557 8.12 43.67 -3.28
CA MET A 557 7.85 44.85 -2.45
C MET A 557 7.55 46.02 -3.38
N THR A 558 6.39 46.67 -3.22
CA THR A 558 6.02 47.86 -4.01
C THR A 558 5.68 49.02 -3.10
N VAL A 559 6.02 50.24 -3.53
CA VAL A 559 5.63 51.48 -2.83
C VAL A 559 4.74 52.29 -3.76
N ASP A 560 3.49 52.43 -3.34
CA ASP A 560 2.46 53.18 -4.04
C ASP A 560 2.28 54.56 -3.39
N PHE A 561 2.19 55.60 -4.22
CA PHE A 561 2.02 56.99 -3.80
C PHE A 561 0.55 57.38 -3.99
N ASP A 562 -0.06 58.04 -2.99
CA ASP A 562 -1.42 58.52 -3.11
C ASP A 562 -1.51 59.55 -4.24
N LYS A 563 -2.29 59.24 -5.29
CA LYS A 563 -2.57 60.15 -6.39
C LYS A 563 -3.42 61.31 -5.90
N ASN A 564 -2.77 62.34 -5.41
CA ASN A 564 -3.34 63.67 -5.42
C ASN A 564 -2.28 64.67 -5.87
N ARG A 565 -2.45 65.11 -7.12
CA ARG A 565 -1.96 66.40 -7.63
C ARG A 565 -0.48 66.51 -7.99
N SER A 566 0.00 65.70 -8.94
CA SER A 566 1.15 66.12 -9.76
C SER A 566 0.86 65.96 -11.26
N ARG A 567 1.24 67.01 -12.00
CA ARG A 567 1.05 67.21 -13.43
C ARG A 567 2.38 66.86 -14.10
N ASP A 568 2.70 65.57 -14.22
CA ASP A 568 3.51 65.02 -15.32
C ASP A 568 3.59 63.49 -15.24
N GLY A 569 3.33 62.84 -16.38
CA GLY A 569 3.02 61.40 -16.47
C GLY A 569 4.21 60.45 -16.39
N ALA A 570 4.95 60.43 -15.27
CA ALA A 570 5.99 59.40 -15.03
C ALA A 570 6.29 59.14 -13.54
N GLU A 571 5.29 59.02 -12.68
CA GLU A 571 5.50 58.45 -11.34
C GLU A 571 5.64 56.92 -11.46
N GLN A 572 6.86 56.43 -11.72
CA GLN A 572 7.16 55.01 -11.59
C GLN A 572 6.97 54.61 -10.13
N ASN A 573 6.25 53.54 -9.82
CA ASN A 573 6.20 52.99 -8.46
C ASN A 573 7.59 52.41 -8.12
N VAL A 574 8.03 52.45 -6.86
CA VAL A 574 9.25 51.72 -6.46
C VAL A 574 8.88 50.25 -6.39
N GLU A 575 9.42 49.41 -7.25
CA GLU A 575 9.13 47.97 -7.28
C GLU A 575 10.41 47.14 -7.18
N TRP A 576 10.44 46.24 -6.21
CA TRP A 576 11.43 45.18 -6.12
C TRP A 576 10.74 43.82 -6.30
N LYS A 577 11.33 42.95 -7.14
CA LYS A 577 10.90 41.55 -7.32
C LYS A 577 12.06 40.60 -7.08
N LYS A 578 11.79 39.51 -6.37
CA LYS A 578 12.75 38.43 -6.17
C LYS A 578 13.08 37.77 -7.53
N PRO A 579 14.36 37.62 -7.89
CA PRO A 579 14.76 36.92 -9.12
C PRO A 579 14.34 35.44 -9.11
N ALA A 580 13.87 34.91 -10.23
CA ALA A 580 13.52 33.49 -10.36
C ALA A 580 14.76 32.61 -10.24
N LEU A 581 14.82 31.78 -9.19
CA LEU A 581 15.93 30.85 -8.95
C LEU A 581 15.63 29.47 -9.56
N PRO A 582 16.66 28.74 -10.06
CA PRO A 582 16.51 27.34 -10.46
C PRO A 582 16.13 26.43 -9.27
N PRO A 583 15.59 25.22 -9.48
CA PRO A 583 14.95 24.37 -8.46
C PRO A 583 15.85 23.87 -7.31
N ASN A 584 17.09 24.35 -7.18
CA ASN A 584 17.99 23.98 -6.08
C ASN A 584 19.00 25.11 -5.75
N PRO A 585 18.58 26.27 -5.20
CA PRO A 585 19.51 27.33 -4.83
C PRO A 585 20.07 27.09 -3.42
N ARG A 586 21.38 27.29 -3.25
CA ARG A 586 22.05 27.25 -1.93
C ARG A 586 21.90 28.57 -1.15
N SER A 587 21.55 29.67 -1.82
CA SER A 587 21.27 31.00 -1.25
C SER A 587 20.77 31.96 -2.34
N LEU A 588 20.20 33.11 -1.96
CA LEU A 588 19.92 34.22 -2.89
C LEU A 588 21.24 34.84 -3.40
N PRO A 589 21.27 35.44 -4.61
CA PRO A 589 22.40 36.25 -5.06
C PRO A 589 22.64 37.42 -4.09
N PRO A 590 23.90 37.84 -3.83
CA PRO A 590 24.19 38.94 -2.90
C PRO A 590 23.49 40.27 -3.23
N SER A 591 23.12 40.50 -4.50
CA SER A 591 22.36 41.67 -4.94
C SER A 591 20.86 41.61 -4.64
N ALA A 592 20.34 40.45 -4.24
CA ALA A 592 18.93 40.22 -3.91
C ALA A 592 18.73 39.79 -2.44
N ASP A 593 19.81 39.71 -1.66
CA ASP A 593 19.82 39.37 -0.23
C ASP A 593 20.12 40.65 0.57
N PHE A 594 19.08 41.31 1.06
CA PHE A 594 19.21 42.60 1.78
C PHE A 594 18.20 42.74 2.91
N ASP A 595 18.62 43.49 3.93
CA ASP A 595 17.80 43.89 5.08
C ASP A 595 17.18 45.28 4.94
N VAL A 596 17.73 46.10 4.03
CA VAL A 596 17.36 47.50 3.83
C VAL A 596 17.01 47.76 2.38
N LEU A 597 15.80 48.28 2.15
CA LEU A 597 15.38 48.85 0.87
C LEU A 597 15.33 50.38 1.03
N GLU A 598 16.17 51.08 0.26
CA GLU A 598 16.21 52.55 0.24
C GLU A 598 15.91 53.12 -1.15
N PHE A 599 15.22 54.26 -1.19
CA PHE A 599 15.01 55.02 -2.42
C PHE A 599 15.00 56.52 -2.14
N LYS A 600 15.44 57.33 -3.11
CA LYS A 600 15.46 58.79 -3.06
C LYS A 600 14.57 59.37 -4.16
N ARG A 601 13.73 60.35 -3.83
CA ARG A 601 12.86 61.09 -4.77
C ARG A 601 12.84 62.57 -4.45
N GLY A 602 12.50 63.38 -5.45
CA GLY A 602 12.23 64.81 -5.25
C GLY A 602 10.85 65.01 -4.61
N GLY A 603 10.77 65.94 -3.67
CA GLY A 603 9.53 66.35 -3.00
C GLY A 603 9.82 67.29 -1.83
N ASP A 604 8.97 68.31 -1.73
CA ASP A 604 8.97 69.40 -0.75
C ASP A 604 7.75 69.34 0.19
N GLU A 605 6.71 68.57 -0.16
CA GLU A 605 5.49 68.38 0.64
C GLU A 605 5.40 67.01 1.33
N ASN A 606 4.60 66.94 2.40
CA ASN A 606 4.27 65.70 3.09
C ASN A 606 3.40 64.79 2.19
N GLN A 607 3.82 63.55 1.99
CA GLN A 607 3.17 62.61 1.08
C GLN A 607 2.83 61.29 1.77
N ASN A 608 1.60 60.82 1.60
CA ASN A 608 1.20 59.47 2.03
C ASN A 608 1.62 58.44 1.00
N ILE A 609 2.19 57.33 1.49
CA ILE A 609 2.57 56.16 0.71
C ILE A 609 2.00 54.89 1.34
N THR A 610 1.81 53.86 0.51
CA THR A 610 1.48 52.51 0.97
C THR A 610 2.57 51.55 0.51
N ILE A 611 3.21 50.88 1.47
CA ILE A 611 4.22 49.86 1.20
C ILE A 611 3.52 48.49 1.16
N ASN A 612 3.52 47.85 0.01
CA ASN A 612 2.87 46.56 -0.23
C ASN A 612 3.92 45.44 -0.26
N LEU A 613 3.80 44.47 0.65
CA LEU A 613 4.74 43.35 0.80
C LEU A 613 4.03 42.03 0.44
N VAL A 614 4.45 41.38 -0.64
CA VAL A 614 3.90 40.06 -1.06
C VAL A 614 4.75 38.96 -0.44
N ARG A 615 4.16 38.12 0.43
CA ARG A 615 4.88 37.04 1.14
C ARG A 615 5.40 35.96 0.19
N ASP A 616 6.56 35.41 0.50
CA ASP A 616 7.17 34.28 -0.21
C ASP A 616 7.08 32.99 0.60
N GLU A 617 5.95 32.30 0.45
CA GLU A 617 5.70 31.02 1.12
C GLU A 617 5.83 29.85 0.14
N THR A 618 6.59 28.82 0.54
CA THR A 618 6.78 27.57 -0.18
C THR A 618 6.35 26.38 0.68
N PRO A 619 5.22 25.70 0.43
CA PRO A 619 4.30 25.84 -0.69
C PRO A 619 3.47 27.14 -0.64
N GLU A 620 3.02 27.58 -1.81
CA GLU A 620 2.24 28.82 -1.96
C GLU A 620 0.89 28.73 -1.24
N ARG A 621 0.60 29.75 -0.43
CA ARG A 621 -0.69 29.93 0.25
C ARG A 621 -1.62 30.83 -0.55
N PHE A 622 -2.90 30.51 -0.47
CA PHE A 622 -3.98 31.23 -1.15
C PHE A 622 -5.01 31.68 -0.12
N THR A 623 -5.68 32.79 -0.42
CA THR A 623 -6.86 33.21 0.33
C THR A 623 -8.03 32.35 -0.13
N LEU A 624 -8.76 31.78 0.83
CA LEU A 624 -9.91 30.95 0.57
C LEU A 624 -11.15 31.81 0.36
N SER A 625 -11.99 31.45 -0.62
CA SER A 625 -13.33 32.05 -0.74
C SER A 625 -14.15 31.80 0.54
N PRO A 626 -15.08 32.69 0.92
CA PRO A 626 -15.86 32.54 2.16
C PRO A 626 -16.53 31.17 2.34
N PRO A 627 -17.14 30.54 1.30
CA PRO A 627 -17.73 29.20 1.43
C PRO A 627 -16.69 28.10 1.74
N LEU A 628 -15.49 28.20 1.15
CA LEU A 628 -14.41 27.24 1.38
C LEU A 628 -13.74 27.44 2.74
N ALA A 629 -13.67 28.70 3.20
CA ALA A 629 -13.14 29.04 4.50
C ALA A 629 -14.02 28.53 5.66
N GLU A 630 -15.34 28.52 5.47
CA GLU A 630 -16.30 27.99 6.45
C GLU A 630 -16.19 26.46 6.61
N ILE A 631 -15.98 25.72 5.52
CA ILE A 631 -15.78 24.26 5.56
C ILE A 631 -14.47 23.89 6.27
N LEU A 632 -13.39 24.60 5.92
CA LEU A 632 -12.04 24.28 6.39
C LEU A 632 -11.71 24.91 7.74
N ASP A 633 -12.53 25.82 8.25
CA ASP A 633 -12.25 26.69 9.40
C ASP A 633 -10.89 27.41 9.30
N MET A 634 -10.52 27.80 8.07
CA MET A 634 -9.25 28.43 7.73
C MET A 634 -9.49 29.58 6.75
N LYS A 635 -8.78 30.71 6.91
CA LYS A 635 -8.84 31.84 5.96
C LYS A 635 -7.78 31.74 4.86
N GLU A 636 -6.66 31.10 5.17
CA GLU A 636 -5.50 30.95 4.31
C GLU A 636 -5.05 29.48 4.32
N ALA A 637 -4.90 28.86 3.14
CA ALA A 637 -4.45 27.48 3.04
C ALA A 637 -3.60 27.24 1.79
N THR A 638 -2.77 26.22 1.84
CA THR A 638 -2.12 25.68 0.64
C THR A 638 -3.10 24.83 -0.17
N ARG A 639 -2.82 24.63 -1.46
CA ARG A 639 -3.67 23.77 -2.31
C ARG A 639 -3.82 22.36 -1.74
N ALA A 640 -2.74 21.81 -1.17
CA ALA A 640 -2.75 20.47 -0.57
C ALA A 640 -3.59 20.44 0.71
N GLU A 641 -3.45 21.42 1.60
CA GLU A 641 -4.28 21.56 2.81
C GLU A 641 -5.77 21.68 2.46
N ALA A 642 -6.12 22.48 1.45
CA ALA A 642 -7.51 22.64 1.01
C ALA A 642 -8.12 21.34 0.46
N VAL A 643 -7.37 20.57 -0.34
CA VAL A 643 -7.82 19.27 -0.85
C VAL A 643 -7.98 18.26 0.28
N THR A 644 -6.99 18.16 1.17
CA THR A 644 -7.04 17.25 2.31
C THR A 644 -8.18 17.60 3.26
N GLY A 645 -8.39 18.88 3.56
CA GLY A 645 -9.47 19.31 4.45
C GLY A 645 -10.87 19.08 3.86
N ILE A 646 -11.06 19.24 2.53
CA ILE A 646 -12.33 18.84 1.88
C ILE A 646 -12.51 17.32 1.97
N TRP A 647 -11.44 16.54 1.79
CA TRP A 647 -11.51 15.08 1.93
C TRP A 647 -11.85 14.64 3.36
N GLU A 648 -11.26 15.28 4.37
CA GLU A 648 -11.56 15.06 5.78
C GLU A 648 -13.01 15.45 6.09
N TYR A 649 -13.49 16.60 5.58
CA TYR A 649 -14.87 17.04 5.74
C TYR A 649 -15.88 16.03 5.17
N VAL A 650 -15.67 15.56 3.93
CA VAL A 650 -16.53 14.55 3.28
C VAL A 650 -16.58 13.26 4.09
N LYS A 651 -15.46 12.87 4.71
CA LYS A 651 -15.36 11.67 5.55
C LYS A 651 -16.05 11.84 6.90
N VAL A 652 -15.89 13.00 7.55
CA VAL A 652 -16.51 13.30 8.85
C VAL A 652 -18.03 13.41 8.72
N MET A 653 -18.51 14.04 7.65
CA MET A 653 -19.95 14.21 7.40
C MET A 653 -20.61 12.96 6.77
N GLY A 654 -19.86 11.89 6.50
CA GLY A 654 -20.40 10.65 5.95
C GLY A 654 -21.00 10.80 4.54
N LEU A 655 -20.47 11.73 3.74
CA LEU A 655 -21.00 12.09 2.41
C LEU A 655 -20.44 11.21 1.29
N GLN A 656 -19.50 10.32 1.60
CA GLN A 656 -18.93 9.38 0.63
C GLN A 656 -19.95 8.30 0.27
N GLU A 657 -20.16 8.06 -1.03
CA GLU A 657 -21.07 7.02 -1.48
C GLU A 657 -20.41 5.64 -1.40
N ASP A 658 -21.11 4.66 -0.82
CA ASP A 658 -20.57 3.31 -0.56
C ASP A 658 -20.28 2.50 -1.83
N ASP A 659 -20.95 2.82 -2.94
CA ASP A 659 -20.87 2.08 -4.21
C ASP A 659 -19.67 2.47 -5.08
N GLU A 660 -19.25 3.74 -5.05
CA GLU A 660 -18.13 4.28 -5.80
C GLU A 660 -17.25 5.11 -4.87
N LYS A 661 -16.20 4.48 -4.31
CA LYS A 661 -15.27 5.10 -3.32
C LYS A 661 -14.61 6.41 -3.77
N ARG A 662 -14.82 6.84 -5.01
CA ARG A 662 -14.30 8.07 -5.61
C ARG A 662 -15.37 9.15 -5.82
N SER A 663 -16.66 8.86 -5.65
CA SER A 663 -17.74 9.87 -5.66
C SER A 663 -18.16 10.24 -4.23
N PHE A 664 -18.70 11.44 -4.07
CA PHE A 664 -19.31 11.90 -2.84
C PHE A 664 -20.51 12.80 -3.13
N ARG A 665 -21.49 12.82 -2.22
CA ARG A 665 -22.65 13.70 -2.30
C ARG A 665 -22.27 15.11 -1.83
N CYS A 666 -22.68 16.13 -2.58
CA CYS A 666 -22.51 17.51 -2.16
C CYS A 666 -23.69 17.93 -1.28
N ASP A 667 -23.41 18.29 -0.03
CA ASP A 667 -24.36 18.97 0.87
C ASP A 667 -24.53 20.45 0.47
N ASP A 668 -25.31 21.22 1.21
CA ASP A 668 -25.63 22.62 0.86
C ASP A 668 -24.40 23.53 0.80
N VAL A 669 -23.33 23.23 1.55
CA VAL A 669 -22.10 24.03 1.58
C VAL A 669 -21.16 23.60 0.45
N LEU A 670 -20.99 22.29 0.21
CA LEU A 670 -20.24 21.77 -0.92
C LEU A 670 -20.92 22.10 -2.25
N ARG A 671 -22.25 22.19 -2.31
CA ARG A 671 -23.00 22.64 -3.50
C ARG A 671 -22.64 24.06 -3.91
N GLN A 672 -22.34 24.94 -2.95
CA GLN A 672 -21.90 26.31 -3.24
C GLN A 672 -20.51 26.36 -3.90
N ILE A 673 -19.67 25.35 -3.64
CA ILE A 673 -18.30 25.25 -4.18
C ILE A 673 -18.29 24.47 -5.51
N PHE A 674 -18.88 23.28 -5.52
CA PHE A 674 -18.84 22.38 -6.68
C PHE A 674 -19.95 22.67 -7.71
N GLN A 675 -20.97 23.46 -7.35
CA GLN A 675 -22.14 23.78 -8.19
C GLN A 675 -22.83 22.54 -8.78
N ARG A 676 -22.75 21.41 -8.07
CA ARG A 676 -23.22 20.08 -8.49
C ARG A 676 -23.75 19.32 -7.28
N ASP A 677 -24.64 18.36 -7.53
CA ASP A 677 -25.20 17.49 -6.49
C ASP A 677 -24.25 16.35 -6.07
N THR A 678 -23.31 15.98 -6.94
CA THR A 678 -22.32 14.91 -6.73
C THR A 678 -20.94 15.36 -7.17
N GLY A 679 -19.92 15.12 -6.35
CA GLY A 679 -18.52 15.43 -6.61
C GLY A 679 -17.68 14.17 -6.85
N TYR A 680 -16.53 14.34 -7.53
CA TYR A 680 -15.56 13.27 -7.79
C TYR A 680 -14.21 13.64 -7.14
N ILE A 681 -13.64 12.74 -6.33
CA ILE A 681 -12.47 13.04 -5.47
C ILE A 681 -11.26 13.57 -6.27
N PRO A 682 -10.83 12.98 -7.40
CA PRO A 682 -9.76 13.54 -8.22
C PRO A 682 -10.06 14.93 -8.80
N SER A 683 -11.34 15.23 -9.09
CA SER A 683 -11.77 16.53 -9.62
C SER A 683 -11.79 17.65 -8.57
N ILE A 684 -11.66 17.31 -7.27
CA ILE A 684 -11.57 18.29 -6.18
C ILE A 684 -10.44 19.29 -6.45
N THR A 685 -9.30 18.82 -6.95
CA THR A 685 -8.14 19.67 -7.23
C THR A 685 -8.47 20.77 -8.25
N ASP A 686 -9.26 20.44 -9.27
CA ASP A 686 -9.65 21.39 -10.33
C ASP A 686 -10.81 22.28 -9.88
N ALA A 687 -11.76 21.71 -9.13
CA ALA A 687 -12.93 22.42 -8.62
C ALA A 687 -12.58 23.49 -7.57
N ILE A 688 -11.48 23.31 -6.82
CA ILE A 688 -11.03 24.28 -5.82
C ILE A 688 -10.36 25.50 -6.48
N ILE A 689 -9.80 25.39 -7.70
CA ILE A 689 -9.00 26.47 -8.34
C ILE A 689 -9.73 27.83 -8.36
N PRO A 690 -11.02 27.93 -8.75
CA PRO A 690 -11.76 29.20 -8.75
C PRO A 690 -11.97 29.81 -7.35
N HIS A 691 -11.84 29.00 -6.30
CA HIS A 691 -12.03 29.39 -4.90
C HIS A 691 -10.72 29.74 -4.18
N LEU A 692 -9.59 29.67 -4.89
CA LEU A 692 -8.26 30.08 -4.44
C LEU A 692 -7.86 31.39 -5.11
N SER A 693 -7.79 32.47 -4.35
CA SER A 693 -7.22 33.73 -4.82
C SER A 693 -5.82 33.97 -4.25
N ALA A 694 -4.99 34.73 -4.97
CA ALA A 694 -3.68 35.10 -4.47
C ALA A 694 -3.81 35.82 -3.12
N LEU A 695 -2.86 35.58 -2.22
CA LEU A 695 -2.84 36.24 -0.91
C LEU A 695 -2.71 37.76 -1.10
N PRO A 696 -3.55 38.59 -0.45
CA PRO A 696 -3.39 40.03 -0.52
C PRO A 696 -2.03 40.44 0.07
N PRO A 697 -1.36 41.45 -0.51
CA PRO A 697 -0.12 41.95 0.05
C PRO A 697 -0.36 42.52 1.46
N VAL A 698 0.68 42.47 2.30
CA VAL A 698 0.68 43.19 3.57
C VAL A 698 0.90 44.67 3.25
N SER A 699 -0.14 45.49 3.42
CA SER A 699 -0.10 46.93 3.17
C SER A 699 0.24 47.70 4.45
N LEU A 700 1.37 48.39 4.44
CA LEU A 700 1.84 49.25 5.52
C LEU A 700 1.67 50.71 5.11
N PRO A 701 0.70 51.45 5.67
CA PRO A 701 0.54 52.87 5.39
C PRO A 701 1.69 53.67 6.03
N TYR A 702 2.26 54.65 5.35
CA TYR A 702 3.30 55.52 5.92
C TYR A 702 3.16 56.94 5.38
N THR A 703 3.37 57.94 6.22
CA THR A 703 3.39 59.35 5.80
C THR A 703 4.83 59.84 5.78
N ILE A 704 5.32 60.22 4.61
CA ILE A 704 6.62 60.88 4.45
C ILE A 704 6.47 62.30 4.99
N ARG A 705 7.19 62.60 6.08
CA ARG A 705 7.17 63.92 6.74
C ARG A 705 8.40 64.72 6.37
N VAL A 706 8.23 65.89 5.78
CA VAL A 706 9.28 66.82 5.33
C VAL A 706 9.47 67.99 6.32
N ASP A 707 8.57 68.12 7.30
CA ASP A 707 8.58 69.20 8.29
C ASP A 707 9.84 69.22 9.16
N GLN A 708 10.28 70.43 9.54
CA GLN A 708 11.46 70.66 10.39
C GLN A 708 11.32 70.03 11.79
N ASP A 709 10.13 70.03 12.37
CA ASP A 709 9.91 69.56 13.75
C ASP A 709 10.09 68.04 13.90
N PHE A 710 9.71 67.26 12.88
CA PHE A 710 9.90 65.82 12.84
C PHE A 710 11.38 65.43 12.77
N HIS A 711 12.18 66.21 12.04
CA HIS A 711 13.61 65.93 11.83
C HIS A 711 14.51 66.35 13.01
N LYS A 712 13.98 67.05 14.03
CA LYS A 712 14.73 67.34 15.28
C LYS A 712 14.93 66.09 16.14
N GLN A 713 13.97 65.16 16.14
CA GLN A 713 14.01 63.86 16.81
C GLN A 713 13.23 62.83 15.97
N PRO A 714 13.85 62.26 14.92
CA PRO A 714 13.15 61.34 14.02
C PRO A 714 12.93 59.98 14.70
N GLU A 715 11.68 59.64 14.99
CA GLU A 715 11.29 58.31 15.45
C GLU A 715 10.87 57.43 14.25
N PRO A 716 11.45 56.23 14.08
CA PRO A 716 11.05 55.33 13.01
C PRO A 716 9.66 54.75 13.29
N THR A 717 8.84 54.62 12.26
CA THR A 717 7.56 53.92 12.36
C THR A 717 7.81 52.41 12.32
N VAL A 718 7.27 51.68 13.29
CA VAL A 718 7.53 50.25 13.48
C VAL A 718 6.29 49.42 13.13
N TYR A 719 6.48 48.38 12.30
CA TYR A 719 5.46 47.42 11.92
C TYR A 719 5.90 46.00 12.28
N ASP A 720 5.05 45.25 12.99
CA ASP A 720 5.31 43.85 13.32
C ASP A 720 4.52 42.93 12.37
N VAL A 721 5.23 42.16 11.55
CA VAL A 721 4.67 41.25 10.55
C VAL A 721 5.01 39.80 10.89
N ARG A 722 4.01 38.91 10.94
CA ARG A 722 4.25 37.48 11.16
C ARG A 722 4.77 36.81 9.90
N VAL A 723 5.89 36.09 10.02
CA VAL A 723 6.52 35.33 8.94
C VAL A 723 6.75 33.87 9.36
N THR A 724 6.77 32.95 8.39
CA THR A 724 7.02 31.52 8.65
C THR A 724 8.48 31.17 8.39
N ILE A 725 9.08 30.36 9.28
CA ILE A 725 10.44 29.85 9.13
C ILE A 725 10.42 28.33 9.18
N ASP A 726 11.24 27.71 8.33
CA ASP A 726 11.47 26.28 8.34
C ASP A 726 12.23 25.87 9.60
N GLY A 727 11.76 24.85 10.32
CA GLY A 727 12.42 24.38 11.55
C GLY A 727 13.85 23.89 11.31
N ALA A 728 14.74 24.08 12.29
CA ALA A 728 16.16 23.69 12.22
C ALA A 728 16.39 22.20 11.88
N LEU A 729 15.43 21.34 12.22
CA LEU A 729 15.43 19.92 11.87
C LEU A 729 15.33 19.69 10.35
N ARG A 730 14.49 20.46 9.64
CA ARG A 730 14.30 20.33 8.19
C ARG A 730 15.59 20.66 7.42
N ALA A 731 16.31 21.70 7.84
CA ALA A 731 17.61 22.07 7.28
C ALA A 731 18.67 20.97 7.50
N ARG A 732 18.75 20.41 8.72
CA ARG A 732 19.64 19.27 9.04
C ARG A 732 19.30 18.02 8.23
N LEU A 733 18.00 17.68 8.12
CA LEU A 733 17.52 16.54 7.33
C LEU A 733 17.76 16.72 5.83
N HIS A 734 17.69 17.95 5.32
CA HIS A 734 18.03 18.27 3.94
C HIS A 734 19.52 18.09 3.66
N ALA A 735 20.38 18.59 4.55
CA ALA A 735 21.83 18.43 4.47
C ALA A 735 22.25 16.95 4.51
N PHE A 736 21.60 16.13 5.33
CA PHE A 736 21.84 14.68 5.39
C PHE A 736 21.52 13.97 4.07
N ASN A 737 20.39 14.31 3.44
CA ASN A 737 19.97 13.69 2.18
C ASN A 737 20.78 14.12 0.95
N MET A 738 21.36 15.33 0.98
CA MET A 738 22.15 15.90 -0.12
C MET A 738 23.65 15.66 0.02
N ASN A 739 24.08 14.82 0.97
CA ASN A 739 25.49 14.53 1.17
C ASN A 739 26.09 13.85 -0.09
N PRO A 740 27.02 14.49 -0.82
CA PRO A 740 27.60 13.94 -2.04
C PRO A 740 28.35 12.62 -1.81
N ASN A 741 28.90 12.44 -0.61
CA ASN A 741 29.66 11.24 -0.23
C ASN A 741 28.76 10.00 -0.20
N TYR A 742 27.49 10.16 0.15
CA TYR A 742 26.52 9.07 0.20
C TYR A 742 26.27 8.45 -1.19
N ALA A 743 26.22 9.28 -2.24
CA ALA A 743 26.10 8.80 -3.61
C ALA A 743 27.35 8.02 -4.08
N GLY A 744 28.53 8.36 -3.54
CA GLY A 744 29.76 7.58 -3.71
C GLY A 744 29.65 6.22 -3.04
N THR A 745 29.34 6.20 -1.73
CA THR A 745 29.20 4.96 -0.96
C THR A 745 28.17 3.99 -1.55
N LEU A 746 27.05 4.49 -2.08
CA LEU A 746 26.05 3.64 -2.76
C LEU A 746 26.58 2.99 -4.04
N ARG A 747 27.47 3.66 -4.79
CA ARG A 747 28.13 3.04 -5.95
C ARG A 747 29.11 1.97 -5.51
N ASP A 748 29.87 2.22 -4.45
CA ASP A 748 30.81 1.24 -3.90
C ASP A 748 30.10 -0.01 -3.37
N ILE A 749 28.95 0.16 -2.70
CA ILE A 749 28.09 -0.96 -2.27
C ILE A 749 27.57 -1.74 -3.49
N ALA A 750 27.22 -1.07 -4.58
CA ALA A 750 26.77 -1.73 -5.79
C ALA A 750 27.89 -2.55 -6.46
N THR A 751 29.12 -2.04 -6.49
CA THR A 751 30.27 -2.80 -7.03
C THR A 751 30.61 -4.01 -6.17
N LEU A 752 30.60 -3.86 -4.84
CA LEU A 752 30.82 -4.99 -3.92
C LEU A 752 29.76 -6.08 -4.06
N ASN A 753 28.50 -5.70 -4.34
CA ASN A 753 27.44 -6.66 -4.60
C ASN A 753 27.62 -7.42 -5.92
N ASP A 754 28.08 -6.75 -6.97
CA ASP A 754 28.41 -7.39 -8.25
C ASP A 754 29.57 -8.41 -8.06
N GLU A 755 30.60 -8.06 -7.29
CA GLU A 755 31.71 -8.96 -6.93
C GLU A 755 31.24 -10.17 -6.12
N LEU A 756 30.39 -9.96 -5.11
CA LEU A 756 29.80 -11.01 -4.30
C LEU A 756 29.01 -12.01 -5.16
N SER A 757 28.17 -11.53 -6.07
CA SER A 757 27.41 -12.39 -6.96
C SER A 757 28.31 -13.20 -7.90
N ALA A 758 29.42 -12.63 -8.39
CA ALA A 758 30.40 -13.37 -9.18
C ALA A 758 31.05 -14.52 -8.38
N ILE A 759 31.39 -14.29 -7.11
CA ILE A 759 31.94 -15.31 -6.21
C ILE A 759 30.93 -16.43 -5.96
N ILE A 760 29.65 -16.08 -5.74
CA ILE A 760 28.59 -17.07 -5.48
C ILE A 760 28.33 -17.94 -6.72
N GLN A 761 28.39 -17.39 -7.91
CA GLN A 761 28.34 -18.17 -9.14
C GLN A 761 29.53 -19.13 -9.28
N ALA A 762 30.74 -18.66 -8.98
CA ALA A 762 31.93 -19.52 -8.98
C ALA A 762 31.81 -20.66 -7.96
N LEU A 763 31.24 -20.38 -6.79
CA LEU A 763 30.93 -21.39 -5.76
C LEU A 763 29.91 -22.41 -6.27
N SER A 764 28.84 -21.95 -6.93
CA SER A 764 27.83 -22.84 -7.54
C SER A 764 28.44 -23.75 -8.61
N HIS A 765 29.30 -23.20 -9.47
CA HIS A 765 29.99 -23.99 -10.48
C HIS A 765 30.91 -25.05 -9.85
N SER A 766 31.66 -24.69 -8.81
CA SER A 766 32.51 -25.62 -8.07
C SER A 766 31.71 -26.74 -7.40
N LYS A 767 30.56 -26.41 -6.79
CA LYS A 767 29.65 -27.40 -6.21
C LYS A 767 29.08 -28.33 -7.27
N SER A 768 28.61 -27.80 -8.41
CA SER A 768 28.12 -28.63 -9.52
C SER A 768 29.18 -29.59 -10.05
N LYS A 769 30.43 -29.13 -10.18
CA LYS A 769 31.57 -30.00 -10.52
C LYS A 769 31.79 -31.09 -9.47
N HIS A 770 31.79 -30.73 -8.19
CA HIS A 770 31.94 -31.70 -7.10
C HIS A 770 30.82 -32.75 -7.10
N ALA A 771 29.56 -32.32 -7.27
CA ALA A 771 28.40 -33.22 -7.35
C ALA A 771 28.46 -34.13 -8.58
N PHE A 772 28.89 -33.61 -9.73
CA PHE A 772 29.12 -34.38 -10.95
C PHE A 772 30.15 -35.49 -10.71
N LEU A 773 31.34 -35.13 -10.20
CA LEU A 773 32.42 -36.09 -9.93
C LEU A 773 32.04 -37.10 -8.85
N THR A 774 31.28 -36.69 -7.83
CA THR A 774 30.77 -37.58 -6.78
C THR A 774 29.76 -38.58 -7.34
N SER A 775 28.85 -38.14 -8.22
CA SER A 775 27.84 -39.00 -8.84
C SER A 775 28.49 -39.99 -9.81
N LEU A 776 29.49 -39.53 -10.58
CA LEU A 776 30.30 -40.38 -11.45
C LEU A 776 31.11 -41.42 -10.64
N GLY A 777 31.66 -41.04 -9.49
CA GLY A 777 32.42 -41.95 -8.62
C GLY A 777 31.55 -43.02 -7.93
N LYS A 778 30.27 -42.75 -7.70
CA LYS A 778 29.34 -43.71 -7.08
C LYS A 778 28.80 -44.76 -8.05
N ASP A 779 28.43 -44.35 -9.26
CA ASP A 779 27.90 -45.25 -10.29
C ASP A 779 28.34 -44.80 -11.69
N PRO A 780 29.58 -45.12 -12.09
CA PRO A 780 30.16 -44.60 -13.32
C PRO A 780 29.42 -45.10 -14.57
N ALA A 781 28.97 -46.36 -14.58
CA ALA A 781 28.37 -46.97 -15.76
C ALA A 781 26.99 -46.37 -16.08
N ASN A 782 26.09 -46.30 -15.10
CA ASN A 782 24.76 -45.73 -15.33
C ASN A 782 24.82 -44.21 -15.49
N TYR A 783 25.74 -43.53 -14.80
CA TYR A 783 25.87 -42.08 -14.91
C TYR A 783 26.37 -41.66 -16.29
N VAL A 784 27.37 -42.35 -16.85
CA VAL A 784 27.86 -42.09 -18.22
C VAL A 784 26.77 -42.38 -19.26
N LEU A 785 26.01 -43.47 -19.11
CA LEU A 785 24.88 -43.77 -20.00
C LEU A 785 23.80 -42.66 -19.99
N LYS A 786 23.43 -42.17 -18.80
CA LYS A 786 22.51 -41.05 -18.64
C LYS A 786 23.08 -39.75 -19.21
N TRP A 787 24.37 -39.51 -19.03
CA TRP A 787 25.04 -38.33 -19.55
C TRP A 787 25.09 -38.33 -21.08
N ILE A 788 25.45 -39.45 -21.71
CA ILE A 788 25.43 -39.61 -23.18
C ILE A 788 24.00 -39.43 -23.72
N SER A 789 23.00 -40.01 -23.04
CA SER A 789 21.58 -39.81 -23.40
C SER A 789 21.16 -38.34 -23.32
N SER A 790 21.63 -37.60 -22.29
CA SER A 790 21.37 -36.17 -22.16
C SER A 790 22.05 -35.37 -23.27
N GLN A 791 23.33 -35.63 -23.54
CA GLN A 791 24.10 -34.94 -24.58
C GLN A 791 23.52 -35.20 -25.98
N LYS A 792 23.06 -36.43 -26.26
CA LYS A 792 22.35 -36.76 -27.50
C LYS A 792 21.09 -35.91 -27.65
N ARG A 793 20.27 -35.81 -26.60
CA ARG A 793 19.06 -34.98 -26.60
C ARG A 793 19.37 -33.49 -26.76
N ASP A 794 20.42 -33.01 -26.08
CA ASP A 794 20.85 -31.61 -26.19
C ASP A 794 21.36 -31.30 -27.61
N LEU A 795 22.08 -32.23 -28.25
CA LEU A 795 22.50 -32.12 -29.65
C LEU A 795 21.32 -32.13 -30.61
N GLU A 796 20.33 -33.00 -30.42
CA GLU A 796 19.09 -33.02 -31.20
C GLU A 796 18.35 -31.67 -31.11
N VAL A 797 18.34 -31.04 -29.93
CA VAL A 797 17.77 -29.70 -29.71
C VAL A 797 18.59 -28.61 -30.42
N ILE A 798 19.92 -28.64 -30.32
CA ILE A 798 20.81 -27.64 -30.93
C ILE A 798 20.81 -27.75 -32.47
N CYS A 799 20.76 -28.95 -33.00
CA CYS A 799 20.67 -29.21 -34.44
C CYS A 799 19.27 -28.91 -35.02
N GLY A 800 18.29 -28.58 -34.18
CA GLY A 800 16.92 -28.30 -34.61
C GLY A 800 16.13 -29.54 -35.06
N GLU A 801 16.65 -30.74 -34.80
CA GLU A 801 15.99 -32.02 -35.06
C GLU A 801 15.01 -32.42 -33.92
N ALA A 802 14.98 -31.66 -32.83
CA ALA A 802 13.99 -31.83 -31.78
C ALA A 802 12.58 -31.44 -32.26
N ALA A 803 11.89 -32.41 -32.87
CA ALA A 803 10.49 -32.34 -33.22
C ALA A 803 9.61 -32.31 -31.95
N ARG A 804 8.49 -31.59 -32.04
CA ARG A 804 7.41 -31.60 -31.06
C ARG A 804 6.94 -33.04 -30.82
N GLY A 805 7.22 -33.56 -29.63
CA GLY A 805 6.53 -34.72 -29.08
C GLY A 805 6.95 -36.06 -29.67
N GLY A 806 8.07 -36.61 -29.18
CA GLY A 806 8.21 -38.04 -28.87
C GLY A 806 7.82 -39.08 -29.93
N GLY A 807 7.99 -38.80 -31.21
CA GLY A 807 7.84 -39.76 -32.30
C GLY A 807 8.87 -39.47 -33.39
N GLU A 808 9.45 -40.52 -33.98
CA GLU A 808 10.41 -40.46 -35.08
C GLU A 808 9.75 -39.89 -36.35
N ASP A 809 9.58 -38.57 -36.41
CA ASP A 809 9.28 -37.89 -37.67
C ASP A 809 10.59 -37.50 -38.33
N VAL A 810 11.03 -38.35 -39.25
CA VAL A 810 12.21 -38.08 -40.05
C VAL A 810 11.96 -36.90 -40.99
N GLY A 811 12.92 -35.97 -41.05
CA GLY A 811 12.82 -34.71 -41.77
C GLY A 811 12.39 -34.84 -43.24
N GLY A 812 11.80 -33.77 -43.78
CA GLY A 812 11.09 -33.73 -45.07
C GLY A 812 11.86 -34.11 -46.34
N GLU A 813 13.13 -34.49 -46.28
CA GLU A 813 13.85 -35.11 -47.41
C GLU A 813 13.59 -36.62 -47.53
N GLU A 814 13.34 -37.35 -46.44
CA GLU A 814 13.06 -38.79 -46.51
C GLU A 814 11.67 -39.10 -47.05
N TRP A 815 10.69 -38.21 -46.82
CA TRP A 815 9.37 -38.26 -47.44
C TRP A 815 9.40 -38.10 -48.97
N ARG A 816 10.51 -37.60 -49.54
CA ARG A 816 10.68 -37.47 -51.00
C ARG A 816 11.20 -38.75 -51.67
N LYS A 817 11.73 -39.71 -50.90
CA LYS A 817 12.20 -40.99 -51.45
C LYS A 817 11.02 -41.95 -51.55
N GLY A 818 10.71 -42.45 -52.75
CA GLY A 818 9.72 -43.51 -52.99
C GLY A 818 10.37 -44.90 -53.02
N GLY A 819 9.61 -45.95 -52.68
CA GLY A 819 10.04 -47.35 -52.77
C GLY A 819 9.71 -48.18 -51.53
N ALA A 820 9.88 -49.51 -51.61
CA ALA A 820 9.54 -50.43 -50.53
C ALA A 820 10.36 -50.24 -49.24
N GLY A 821 11.52 -49.58 -49.32
CA GLY A 821 12.37 -49.23 -48.18
C GLY A 821 12.28 -47.76 -47.75
N SER A 822 11.27 -47.02 -48.20
CA SER A 822 11.09 -45.61 -47.80
C SER A 822 9.97 -45.43 -46.77
N VAL A 823 9.85 -44.22 -46.23
CA VAL A 823 8.83 -43.85 -45.22
C VAL A 823 7.41 -44.23 -45.67
N TRP A 824 7.12 -44.20 -46.97
CA TRP A 824 5.84 -44.62 -47.57
C TRP A 824 5.54 -46.12 -47.48
N GLY A 825 6.57 -46.95 -47.27
CA GLY A 825 6.47 -48.40 -47.10
C GLY A 825 6.25 -48.84 -45.65
N THR A 826 6.34 -47.91 -44.68
CA THR A 826 6.22 -48.21 -43.25
C THR A 826 4.79 -48.57 -42.85
N GLU A 827 4.68 -49.43 -41.83
CA GLU A 827 3.39 -49.94 -41.33
C GLU A 827 2.50 -48.80 -40.82
N ASN A 828 3.07 -47.82 -40.12
CA ASN A 828 2.36 -46.64 -39.62
C ASN A 828 1.69 -45.81 -40.73
N VAL A 829 2.37 -45.61 -41.87
CA VAL A 829 1.81 -44.85 -43.00
C VAL A 829 0.72 -45.67 -43.70
N ARG A 830 0.88 -46.99 -43.82
CA ARG A 830 -0.18 -47.87 -44.35
C ARG A 830 -1.42 -47.88 -43.46
N GLU A 831 -1.26 -48.00 -42.15
CA GLU A 831 -2.37 -47.97 -41.20
C GLU A 831 -3.09 -46.62 -41.23
N SER A 832 -2.34 -45.52 -41.26
CA SER A 832 -2.89 -44.17 -41.36
C SER A 832 -3.66 -43.94 -42.67
N VAL A 833 -3.15 -44.47 -43.79
CA VAL A 833 -3.84 -44.40 -45.10
C VAL A 833 -5.09 -45.28 -45.12
N ASN A 834 -5.05 -46.48 -44.51
CA ASN A 834 -6.23 -47.33 -44.35
C ASN A 834 -7.31 -46.69 -43.46
N LEU A 835 -6.90 -45.98 -42.41
CA LEU A 835 -7.80 -45.19 -41.55
C LEU A 835 -8.43 -44.02 -42.33
N MET A 836 -7.67 -43.35 -43.19
CA MET A 836 -8.19 -42.27 -44.05
C MET A 836 -9.07 -42.77 -45.21
N LEU A 837 -8.85 -43.97 -45.72
CA LEU A 837 -9.69 -44.58 -46.76
C LEU A 837 -10.99 -45.14 -46.18
N SER A 838 -10.94 -45.73 -44.99
CA SER A 838 -12.14 -46.25 -44.30
C SER A 838 -13.05 -45.13 -43.77
N SER A 839 -12.53 -43.93 -43.51
CA SER A 839 -13.33 -42.77 -43.09
C SER A 839 -14.10 -42.08 -44.22
N ARG A 840 -13.85 -42.45 -45.49
CA ARG A 840 -14.54 -41.90 -46.68
C ARG A 840 -15.80 -42.66 -47.12
N THR A 841 -16.12 -43.80 -46.50
CA THR A 841 -17.38 -44.52 -46.74
C THR A 841 -18.34 -44.36 -45.57
N ARG A 842 -19.00 -43.21 -45.47
CA ARG A 842 -20.33 -43.05 -44.90
C ARG A 842 -20.93 -41.70 -45.25
#